data_AF-A0A1G9K0S3-F1
#
_entry.id   AF-A0A1G9K0S3-F1
#
_cell.length_a   1.000
_cell.length_b   1.000
_cell.length_c   1.000
_cell.angle_alpha   90.00
_cell.angle_beta   90.00
_cell.angle_gamma   90.00
#
_symmetry.space_group_name_H-M   'P 1'
#
loop_
_entity.id
_entity.type
_entity.pdbx_description
1 polymer ?
#
loop_
_entity_poly.entity_id
_entity_poly.type
_entity_poly.pdbx_seq_one_letter_code
_entity_poly.pdbx_strand_id
1 'polypeptide(L)'
;MTKQSSPQRRFWLGGKRADEQDRFFREALEPLGWQQGDEDHWDAAWITGMPESKQFRRVTPQRSMNHFPGNAALTVKSRLHDSLSNLRERIHASHGAESELAQRLAFFPRAYVMPHDYHALQAAALADPQQRWILKPTNASKGKGVQVLQDVAQAPLAADWLVQEYLANPHTIRGHKYVLRLYVLISSIEPLRVYLYRQGFAKLASEPWDPDDADNPYSQLTNPDINALNTDAEIPVEFIDLERYRHWLREQGHDDEQLFAKIEDLIALTAISAVDAMQQRTAQVGADPKGCYELLGLDCLVDDTLKPWILECNLSPSLGICAAPETGGLVEERVKGGLVHDMVALLGIGSARDSDDSLLAEAQAEEARGGNFQRLLPASEPERYLPYFSLPGLADVQLADALSGVAAPRPRLAHRHVVELLDDDQLALYATHTQRYYRPNDSAALIWLLATEGVDPDAIADELARAADAEGSGSVDRDALRREVWATLGEWCRDGLLCQRGTQDASRHASEAAPAKTDATPQAMQLAVDGKRWALYLPSGPAMNRLTALFAGALVPLSDQAAIHLPRLDVLRETAGYSLAAGGEVVAGRLTLAQLGPALLGYLVGQACTPDHSVLDAGLLITPQGTGVLCLFAVGEHIDVAQRLVSASDGVLTRGVRLSLDDAPVIEPLGLPIPEIIAGVMPDLPDRITLQGVLVAGDGDDVIGTPSALDVLGTLLACCRFADDAPAAPETVMALGEWLGGLSRRSLGQEAPSFAALSGWFAELEAARQATEQNAPSPHGGGAIRALTP
;
A
#
# COMPACT_ATOMS: atom_id res chain seq x y z
N MET A 1 -60.93 -9.56 28.13
CA MET A 1 -60.11 -8.68 27.28
C MET A 1 -58.76 -8.48 27.96
N THR A 2 -57.87 -9.46 27.82
CA THR A 2 -56.45 -9.32 28.19
C THR A 2 -55.79 -8.51 27.10
N LYS A 3 -55.37 -7.27 27.41
CA LYS A 3 -54.44 -6.51 26.56
C LYS A 3 -53.18 -7.38 26.44
N GLN A 4 -52.98 -8.04 25.31
CA GLN A 4 -51.67 -8.59 24.95
C GLN A 4 -50.73 -7.38 24.87
N SER A 5 -49.88 -7.23 25.88
CA SER A 5 -48.73 -6.33 25.81
C SER A 5 -47.92 -6.76 24.60
N SER A 6 -47.76 -5.88 23.61
CA SER A 6 -46.77 -6.09 22.56
C SER A 6 -45.42 -6.39 23.23
N PRO A 7 -44.64 -7.38 22.73
CA PRO A 7 -43.34 -7.68 23.31
C PRO A 7 -42.47 -6.41 23.27
N GLN A 8 -41.85 -6.09 24.40
CA GLN A 8 -41.04 -4.90 24.58
C GLN A 8 -39.75 -5.05 23.78
N ARG A 9 -39.61 -4.28 22.70
CA ARG A 9 -38.47 -4.37 21.77
C ARG A 9 -37.21 -3.77 22.38
N ARG A 10 -36.06 -4.39 22.09
CA ARG A 10 -34.78 -4.02 22.69
C ARG A 10 -33.70 -3.73 21.66
N PHE A 11 -32.95 -2.65 21.85
CA PHE A 11 -31.74 -2.39 21.07
C PHE A 11 -30.49 -2.61 21.92
N TRP A 12 -29.41 -3.12 21.31
CA TRP A 12 -28.12 -3.29 21.95
C TRP A 12 -27.07 -2.42 21.27
N LEU A 13 -26.35 -1.63 22.07
CA LEU A 13 -25.18 -0.86 21.66
C LEU A 13 -23.92 -1.64 22.09
N GLY A 14 -23.09 -2.05 21.14
CA GLY A 14 -21.92 -2.89 21.38
C GLY A 14 -20.63 -2.37 20.75
N GLY A 15 -19.48 -2.88 21.20
CA GLY A 15 -18.17 -2.52 20.68
C GLY A 15 -17.41 -1.50 21.54
N LYS A 16 -16.23 -1.09 21.07
CA LYS A 16 -15.34 -0.14 21.78
C LYS A 16 -15.48 1.26 21.19
N ARG A 17 -16.52 1.99 21.57
CA ARG A 17 -16.74 3.38 21.13
C ARG A 17 -17.28 4.27 22.25
N ALA A 18 -17.11 5.59 22.11
CA ALA A 18 -17.66 6.57 23.03
C ALA A 18 -19.17 6.74 22.82
N ASP A 19 -19.92 6.99 23.89
CA ASP A 19 -21.39 7.09 23.89
C ASP A 19 -21.95 8.08 22.86
N GLU A 20 -21.22 9.17 22.58
CA GLU A 20 -21.59 10.21 21.61
C GLU A 20 -21.79 9.65 20.18
N GLN A 21 -21.13 8.55 19.85
CA GLN A 21 -21.14 7.95 18.53
C GLN A 21 -22.37 7.04 18.32
N ASP A 22 -23.01 6.62 19.41
CA ASP A 22 -24.23 5.79 19.38
C ASP A 22 -25.50 6.62 19.66
N ARG A 23 -25.33 7.90 20.01
CA ARG A 23 -26.40 8.85 20.36
C ARG A 23 -27.54 8.83 19.34
N PHE A 24 -27.23 9.00 18.06
CA PHE A 24 -28.28 9.12 17.03
C PHE A 24 -29.07 7.83 16.83
N PHE A 25 -28.46 6.66 17.03
CA PHE A 25 -29.19 5.39 16.92
C PHE A 25 -30.16 5.21 18.08
N ARG A 26 -29.73 5.58 19.30
CA ARG A 26 -30.59 5.63 20.48
C ARG A 26 -31.76 6.60 20.28
N GLU A 27 -31.47 7.84 19.87
CA GLU A 27 -32.46 8.90 19.64
C GLU A 27 -33.47 8.56 18.54
N ALA A 28 -33.09 7.71 17.58
CA ALA A 28 -34.02 7.22 16.55
C ALA A 28 -34.98 6.14 17.06
N LEU A 29 -34.57 5.31 18.04
CA LEU A 29 -35.36 4.16 18.50
C LEU A 29 -36.16 4.40 19.80
N GLU A 30 -35.64 5.17 20.75
CA GLU A 30 -36.33 5.45 22.01
C GLU A 30 -37.71 6.10 21.83
N PRO A 31 -37.91 7.09 20.92
CA PRO A 31 -39.23 7.65 20.64
C PRO A 31 -40.23 6.63 20.07
N LEU A 32 -39.72 5.54 19.47
CA LEU A 32 -40.53 4.44 18.95
C LEU A 32 -40.85 3.38 20.03
N GLY A 33 -40.51 3.65 21.30
CA GLY A 33 -40.81 2.79 22.44
C GLY A 33 -39.82 1.65 22.65
N TRP A 34 -38.67 1.67 21.97
CA TRP A 34 -37.60 0.71 22.20
C TRP A 34 -36.85 1.00 23.49
N GLN A 35 -36.24 -0.04 24.06
CA GLN A 35 -35.42 0.09 25.27
C GLN A 35 -34.03 -0.50 25.05
N GLN A 36 -33.05 0.02 25.79
CA GLN A 36 -31.71 -0.55 25.76
C GLN A 36 -31.72 -1.94 26.43
N GLY A 37 -31.26 -2.95 25.68
CA GLY A 37 -30.97 -4.30 26.13
C GLY A 37 -29.47 -4.56 26.23
N ASP A 38 -29.09 -5.82 26.02
CA ASP A 38 -27.72 -6.30 26.13
C ASP A 38 -27.40 -7.31 25.01
N GLU A 39 -26.17 -7.83 25.00
CA GLU A 39 -25.68 -8.82 24.04
C GLU A 39 -26.56 -10.09 23.98
N ASP A 40 -27.29 -10.39 25.05
CA ASP A 40 -28.15 -11.57 25.18
C ASP A 40 -29.63 -11.28 24.92
N HIS A 41 -30.05 -10.02 24.89
CA HIS A 41 -31.45 -9.64 24.75
C HIS A 41 -31.62 -8.41 23.85
N TRP A 42 -31.54 -8.64 22.53
CA TRP A 42 -31.71 -7.60 21.51
C TRP A 42 -32.58 -8.06 20.35
N ASP A 43 -33.29 -7.10 19.75
CA ASP A 43 -33.99 -7.21 18.47
C ASP A 43 -33.34 -6.31 17.40
N ALA A 44 -32.62 -5.26 17.80
CA ALA A 44 -31.74 -4.47 16.93
C ALA A 44 -30.36 -4.31 17.56
N ALA A 45 -29.31 -4.84 16.93
CA ALA A 45 -27.94 -4.67 17.35
C ALA A 45 -27.25 -3.56 16.53
N TRP A 46 -26.65 -2.61 17.24
CA TRP A 46 -25.78 -1.58 16.70
C TRP A 46 -24.40 -1.73 17.32
N ILE A 47 -23.47 -2.27 16.55
CA ILE A 47 -22.15 -2.65 17.02
C ILE A 47 -21.11 -1.80 16.30
N THR A 48 -20.10 -1.34 17.04
CA THR A 48 -18.91 -0.73 16.45
C THR A 48 -17.82 -1.78 16.29
N GLY A 49 -17.32 -1.93 15.07
CA GLY A 49 -16.37 -2.99 14.72
C GLY A 49 -17.05 -4.32 14.43
N MET A 50 -16.26 -5.35 14.10
CA MET A 50 -16.81 -6.63 13.66
C MET A 50 -17.35 -7.46 14.85
N PRO A 51 -18.64 -7.87 14.85
CA PRO A 51 -19.22 -8.75 15.86
C PRO A 51 -18.64 -10.17 15.85
N GLU A 52 -18.79 -10.90 16.96
CA GLU A 52 -18.45 -12.33 17.02
C GLU A 52 -19.42 -13.19 16.18
N SER A 53 -18.92 -14.27 15.58
CA SER A 53 -19.72 -15.21 14.78
C SER A 53 -20.98 -15.74 15.47
N LYS A 54 -20.98 -15.84 16.81
CA LYS A 54 -22.14 -16.31 17.58
C LYS A 54 -23.33 -15.32 17.51
N GLN A 55 -23.05 -14.02 17.41
CA GLN A 55 -24.08 -12.99 17.34
C GLN A 55 -24.79 -12.99 15.98
N PHE A 56 -24.03 -13.22 14.92
CA PHE A 56 -24.55 -13.37 13.57
C PHE A 56 -25.57 -14.51 13.42
N ARG A 57 -25.40 -15.63 14.13
CA ARG A 57 -26.36 -16.75 14.12
C ARG A 57 -27.71 -16.44 14.79
N ARG A 58 -27.79 -15.33 15.53
CA ARG A 58 -29.01 -14.89 16.23
C ARG A 58 -29.84 -13.92 15.40
N VAL A 59 -29.27 -13.43 14.29
CA VAL A 59 -29.92 -12.57 13.31
C VAL A 59 -31.04 -13.36 12.63
N THR A 60 -32.18 -12.72 12.47
CA THR A 60 -33.36 -13.25 11.76
C THR A 60 -34.03 -12.11 11.00
N PRO A 61 -35.05 -12.34 10.17
CA PRO A 61 -35.75 -11.25 9.49
C PRO A 61 -36.36 -10.23 10.46
N GLN A 62 -36.65 -10.63 11.71
CA GLN A 62 -37.17 -9.76 12.78
C GLN A 62 -36.09 -9.24 13.73
N ARG A 63 -34.85 -9.77 13.68
CA ARG A 63 -33.72 -9.36 14.51
C ARG A 63 -32.59 -8.82 13.64
N SER A 64 -32.37 -7.52 13.68
CA SER A 64 -31.45 -6.86 12.76
C SER A 64 -30.09 -6.52 13.36
N MET A 65 -29.01 -6.59 12.58
CA MET A 65 -27.65 -6.21 12.96
C MET A 65 -27.00 -5.37 11.87
N ASN A 66 -26.25 -4.34 12.28
CA ASN A 66 -25.62 -3.35 11.40
C ASN A 66 -24.33 -3.81 10.69
N HIS A 67 -24.11 -5.13 10.52
CA HIS A 67 -22.98 -5.66 9.78
C HIS A 67 -23.33 -6.91 8.96
N PHE A 68 -22.65 -7.10 7.82
CA PHE A 68 -22.58 -8.39 7.14
C PHE A 68 -21.25 -9.10 7.44
N PRO A 69 -21.27 -10.41 7.72
CA PRO A 69 -20.07 -11.23 7.63
C PRO A 69 -19.44 -11.09 6.24
N GLY A 70 -18.13 -10.85 6.17
CA GLY A 70 -17.40 -10.70 4.90
C GLY A 70 -17.28 -9.28 4.36
N ASN A 71 -17.84 -8.27 5.05
CA ASN A 71 -17.70 -6.85 4.68
C ASN A 71 -16.24 -6.34 4.63
N ALA A 72 -15.28 -7.11 5.16
CA ALA A 72 -13.85 -6.83 5.05
C ALA A 72 -13.40 -6.71 3.58
N ALA A 73 -14.10 -7.35 2.65
CA ALA A 73 -13.93 -7.17 1.21
C ALA A 73 -14.08 -5.72 0.75
N LEU A 74 -14.82 -4.89 1.50
CA LEU A 74 -14.94 -3.45 1.27
C LEU A 74 -14.10 -2.62 2.24
N THR A 75 -14.05 -3.03 3.50
CA THR A 75 -13.61 -2.15 4.60
C THR A 75 -12.14 -2.29 4.99
N VAL A 76 -11.45 -3.33 4.52
CA VAL A 76 -10.00 -3.49 4.67
C VAL A 76 -9.32 -3.08 3.37
N LYS A 77 -8.37 -2.14 3.43
CA LYS A 77 -7.76 -1.51 2.25
C LYS A 77 -7.20 -2.50 1.22
N SER A 78 -6.46 -3.51 1.67
CA SER A 78 -5.93 -4.55 0.79
C SER A 78 -7.03 -5.40 0.17
N ARG A 79 -8.07 -5.74 0.93
CA ARG A 79 -9.21 -6.55 0.44
C ARG A 79 -10.13 -5.77 -0.51
N LEU A 80 -10.29 -4.46 -0.30
CA LEU A 80 -10.96 -3.57 -1.25
C LEU A 80 -10.20 -3.54 -2.57
N HIS A 81 -8.87 -3.40 -2.51
CA HIS A 81 -8.03 -3.48 -3.69
C HIS A 81 -8.16 -4.83 -4.39
N ASP A 82 -8.09 -5.95 -3.65
CA ASP A 82 -8.27 -7.29 -4.22
C ASP A 82 -9.64 -7.43 -4.91
N SER A 83 -10.72 -6.99 -4.25
CA SER A 83 -12.09 -7.12 -4.78
C SER A 83 -12.27 -6.34 -6.08
N LEU A 84 -11.80 -5.08 -6.12
CA LEU A 84 -11.87 -4.22 -7.30
C LEU A 84 -10.94 -4.72 -8.43
N SER A 85 -9.72 -5.17 -8.10
CA SER A 85 -8.78 -5.74 -9.06
C SER A 85 -9.33 -7.04 -9.68
N ASN A 86 -9.91 -7.93 -8.87
CA ASN A 86 -10.54 -9.17 -9.35
C ASN A 86 -11.73 -8.89 -10.28
N LEU A 87 -12.55 -7.88 -9.95
CA LEU A 87 -13.63 -7.42 -10.83
C LEU A 87 -13.06 -6.92 -12.17
N ARG A 88 -12.04 -6.05 -12.13
CA ARG A 88 -11.39 -5.51 -13.34
C ARG A 88 -10.78 -6.61 -14.21
N GLU A 89 -10.05 -7.56 -13.62
CA GLU A 89 -9.48 -8.70 -14.35
C GLU A 89 -10.57 -9.57 -15.00
N ARG A 90 -11.67 -9.83 -14.30
CA ARG A 90 -12.81 -10.58 -14.87
C ARG A 90 -13.42 -9.87 -16.06
N ILE A 91 -13.58 -8.55 -16.00
CA ILE A 91 -14.11 -7.75 -17.11
C ILE A 91 -13.12 -7.68 -18.27
N HIS A 92 -11.83 -7.49 -18.00
CA HIS A 92 -10.79 -7.52 -19.04
C HIS A 92 -10.77 -8.87 -19.77
N ALA A 93 -10.87 -9.98 -19.03
CA ALA A 93 -10.85 -11.31 -19.63
C ALA A 93 -12.10 -11.62 -20.48
N SER A 94 -13.26 -11.10 -20.10
CA SER A 94 -14.54 -11.40 -20.78
C SER A 94 -14.91 -10.40 -21.88
N HIS A 95 -14.50 -9.14 -21.77
CA HIS A 95 -14.91 -8.03 -22.66
C HIS A 95 -13.73 -7.28 -23.30
N GLY A 96 -12.49 -7.53 -22.88
CA GLY A 96 -11.29 -6.82 -23.31
C GLY A 96 -10.99 -5.58 -22.48
N ALA A 97 -9.69 -5.26 -22.33
CA ALA A 97 -9.20 -4.15 -21.52
C ALA A 97 -9.63 -2.77 -22.04
N GLU A 98 -9.84 -2.63 -23.35
CA GLU A 98 -10.25 -1.37 -23.99
C GLU A 98 -11.77 -1.18 -24.03
N SER A 99 -12.56 -2.12 -23.50
CA SER A 99 -14.02 -2.02 -23.50
C SER A 99 -14.52 -0.88 -22.62
N GLU A 100 -15.68 -0.31 -22.96
CA GLU A 100 -16.35 0.70 -22.12
C GLU A 100 -16.59 0.18 -20.69
N LEU A 101 -16.91 -1.11 -20.56
CA LEU A 101 -17.11 -1.75 -19.25
C LEU A 101 -15.82 -1.74 -18.41
N ALA A 102 -14.67 -2.01 -19.04
CA ALA A 102 -13.37 -1.98 -18.39
C ALA A 102 -12.96 -0.55 -17.99
N GLN A 103 -13.18 0.43 -18.87
CA GLN A 103 -12.87 1.84 -18.60
C GLN A 103 -13.65 2.40 -17.41
N ARG A 104 -14.89 1.96 -17.21
CA ARG A 104 -15.70 2.31 -16.03
C ARG A 104 -15.13 1.82 -14.70
N LEU A 105 -14.16 0.90 -14.70
CA LEU A 105 -13.46 0.43 -13.48
C LEU A 105 -12.18 1.22 -13.19
N ALA A 106 -11.86 2.26 -13.96
CA ALA A 106 -10.65 3.06 -13.76
C ALA A 106 -10.78 4.12 -12.65
N PHE A 107 -11.48 3.83 -11.54
CA PHE A 107 -11.75 4.78 -10.44
C PHE A 107 -11.01 4.47 -9.14
N PHE A 108 -10.08 3.51 -9.13
CA PHE A 108 -9.27 3.19 -7.96
C PHE A 108 -7.79 3.14 -8.34
N PRO A 109 -6.89 3.80 -7.57
CA PRO A 109 -5.47 3.77 -7.84
C PRO A 109 -4.89 2.36 -7.64
N ARG A 110 -3.82 2.05 -8.38
CA ARG A 110 -3.12 0.77 -8.19
C ARG A 110 -2.49 0.72 -6.80
N ALA A 111 -2.47 -0.47 -6.21
CA ALA A 111 -1.84 -0.70 -4.92
C ALA A 111 -1.05 -2.01 -4.94
N TYR A 112 -0.14 -2.13 -3.98
CA TYR A 112 0.82 -3.23 -3.84
C TYR A 112 0.85 -3.62 -2.36
N VAL A 113 0.51 -4.88 -2.07
CA VAL A 113 0.44 -5.43 -0.71
C VAL A 113 1.82 -5.95 -0.31
N MET A 114 2.40 -5.38 0.75
CA MET A 114 3.71 -5.80 1.22
C MET A 114 3.61 -7.12 2.02
N PRO A 115 4.68 -7.92 2.08
CA PRO A 115 5.88 -7.85 1.24
C PRO A 115 5.70 -8.48 -0.15
N HIS A 116 4.59 -9.19 -0.41
CA HIS A 116 4.39 -10.02 -1.60
C HIS A 116 4.58 -9.25 -2.92
N ASP A 117 4.10 -8.02 -2.97
CA ASP A 117 4.15 -7.18 -4.15
C ASP A 117 5.37 -6.25 -4.20
N TYR A 118 6.31 -6.38 -3.27
CA TYR A 118 7.47 -5.47 -3.13
C TYR A 118 8.24 -5.29 -4.44
N HIS A 119 8.58 -6.38 -5.12
CA HIS A 119 9.30 -6.30 -6.38
C HIS A 119 8.46 -5.75 -7.54
N ALA A 120 7.15 -6.01 -7.54
CA ALA A 120 6.25 -5.45 -8.55
C ALA A 120 6.12 -3.92 -8.37
N LEU A 121 6.14 -3.44 -7.13
CA LEU A 121 6.22 -2.01 -6.80
C LEU A 121 7.53 -1.40 -7.34
N GLN A 122 8.68 -2.01 -7.05
CA GLN A 122 9.97 -1.49 -7.53
C GLN A 122 10.04 -1.44 -9.06
N ALA A 123 9.51 -2.46 -9.74
CA ALA A 123 9.46 -2.49 -11.20
C ALA A 123 8.54 -1.40 -11.78
N ALA A 124 7.41 -1.14 -11.13
CA ALA A 124 6.47 -0.10 -11.58
C ALA A 124 7.01 1.31 -11.37
N ALA A 125 7.63 1.59 -10.23
CA ALA A 125 8.29 2.87 -9.99
C ALA A 125 9.49 3.09 -10.92
N LEU A 126 10.16 2.03 -11.36
CA LEU A 126 11.20 2.13 -12.39
C LEU A 126 10.60 2.44 -13.77
N ALA A 127 9.43 1.87 -14.09
CA ALA A 127 8.75 2.11 -15.36
C ALA A 127 8.16 3.51 -15.47
N ASP A 128 7.73 4.09 -14.34
CA ASP A 128 7.25 5.47 -14.23
C ASP A 128 7.90 6.20 -13.04
N PRO A 129 9.06 6.85 -13.27
CA PRO A 129 9.78 7.57 -12.22
C PRO A 129 9.07 8.83 -11.70
N GLN A 130 8.04 9.33 -12.40
CA GLN A 130 7.29 10.52 -11.97
C GLN A 130 6.12 10.16 -11.04
N GLN A 131 5.67 8.90 -11.05
CA GLN A 131 4.62 8.44 -10.16
C GLN A 131 5.06 8.51 -8.69
N ARG A 132 4.31 9.27 -7.90
CA ARG A 132 4.46 9.35 -6.44
C ARG A 132 3.70 8.21 -5.76
N TRP A 133 4.13 7.83 -4.56
CA TRP A 133 3.55 6.68 -3.86
C TRP A 133 3.18 7.06 -2.43
N ILE A 134 2.12 6.46 -1.91
CA ILE A 134 1.68 6.66 -0.53
C ILE A 134 1.67 5.32 0.21
N LEU A 135 2.38 5.25 1.32
CA LEU A 135 2.43 4.12 2.22
C LEU A 135 1.28 4.22 3.22
N LYS A 136 0.54 3.12 3.37
CA LYS A 136 -0.62 3.04 4.27
C LYS A 136 -0.56 1.72 5.06
N PRO A 137 -0.85 1.74 6.37
CA PRO A 137 -1.07 0.50 7.10
C PRO A 137 -2.39 -0.16 6.66
N THR A 138 -2.43 -1.49 6.59
CA THR A 138 -3.58 -2.26 6.10
C THR A 138 -4.78 -2.22 7.05
N ASN A 139 -4.52 -2.21 8.37
CA ASN A 139 -5.55 -2.28 9.41
C ASN A 139 -5.62 -1.06 10.34
N ALA A 140 -4.86 0.01 10.07
CA ALA A 140 -4.96 1.23 10.87
C ALA A 140 -6.02 2.20 10.30
N SER A 141 -6.62 2.97 11.20
CA SER A 141 -7.55 4.05 10.92
C SER A 141 -6.96 5.39 11.38
N LYS A 142 -7.65 6.50 11.06
CA LYS A 142 -7.30 7.86 11.52
C LYS A 142 -6.00 8.45 10.96
N GLY A 143 -5.53 7.98 9.81
CA GLY A 143 -4.35 8.51 9.13
C GLY A 143 -3.00 8.21 9.81
N LYS A 144 -2.97 7.47 10.93
CA LYS A 144 -1.72 7.13 11.62
C LYS A 144 -0.84 6.23 10.76
N GLY A 145 0.43 6.62 10.58
CA GLY A 145 1.40 5.88 9.78
C GLY A 145 1.25 6.04 8.27
N VAL A 146 0.34 6.91 7.80
CA VAL A 146 0.21 7.24 6.37
C VAL A 146 1.27 8.27 6.01
N GLN A 147 2.05 8.00 4.96
CA GLN A 147 3.09 8.91 4.48
C GLN A 147 3.27 8.81 2.97
N VAL A 148 3.59 9.93 2.32
CA VAL A 148 4.02 9.91 0.91
C VAL A 148 5.47 9.46 0.89
N LEU A 149 5.77 8.41 0.12
CA LEU A 149 7.14 7.91 -0.01
C LEU A 149 7.92 8.81 -0.96
N GLN A 150 9.07 9.30 -0.49
CA GLN A 150 10.06 9.96 -1.35
C GLN A 150 10.79 8.93 -2.24
N ASP A 151 11.04 7.74 -1.70
CA ASP A 151 11.70 6.64 -2.39
C ASP A 151 10.98 5.31 -2.09
N VAL A 152 10.40 4.69 -3.13
CA VAL A 152 9.72 3.39 -3.00
C VAL A 152 10.64 2.27 -2.54
N ALA A 153 11.95 2.41 -2.71
CA ALA A 153 12.92 1.43 -2.27
C ALA A 153 12.90 1.25 -0.74
N GLN A 154 12.39 2.24 0.00
CA GLN A 154 12.25 2.23 1.45
C GLN A 154 10.95 1.57 1.94
N ALA A 155 10.08 1.10 1.03
CA ALA A 155 8.83 0.45 1.42
C ALA A 155 9.11 -0.74 2.36
N PRO A 156 8.34 -0.88 3.46
CA PRO A 156 8.59 -1.87 4.49
C PRO A 156 8.33 -3.28 3.98
N LEU A 157 9.13 -4.24 4.45
CA LEU A 157 9.03 -5.67 4.11
C LEU A 157 8.10 -6.42 5.08
N ALA A 158 7.04 -5.77 5.56
CA ALA A 158 6.12 -6.32 6.55
C ALA A 158 4.67 -6.37 6.02
N ALA A 159 3.91 -7.36 6.49
CA ALA A 159 2.59 -7.72 5.93
C ALA A 159 1.45 -6.75 6.28
N ASP A 160 1.70 -5.82 7.19
CA ASP A 160 0.77 -4.82 7.68
C ASP A 160 0.75 -3.55 6.81
N TRP A 161 1.42 -3.56 5.66
CA TRP A 161 1.58 -2.38 4.80
C TRP A 161 1.05 -2.57 3.38
N LEU A 162 0.55 -1.47 2.83
CA LEU A 162 0.08 -1.30 1.46
C LEU A 162 0.75 -0.04 0.89
N VAL A 163 1.33 -0.14 -0.30
CA VAL A 163 1.79 1.03 -1.07
C VAL A 163 0.84 1.26 -2.22
N GLN A 164 0.36 2.49 -2.38
CA GLN A 164 -0.63 2.85 -3.40
C GLN A 164 -0.11 4.03 -4.23
N GLU A 165 -0.51 4.11 -5.50
CA GLU A 165 -0.28 5.31 -6.32
C GLU A 165 -0.85 6.55 -5.61
N TYR A 166 -0.01 7.57 -5.44
CA TYR A 166 -0.44 8.84 -4.89
C TYR A 166 -1.11 9.68 -5.99
N LEU A 167 -2.34 10.11 -5.74
CA LEU A 167 -3.09 10.98 -6.62
C LEU A 167 -2.58 12.41 -6.45
N ALA A 168 -1.60 12.78 -7.29
CA ALA A 168 -0.81 13.99 -7.14
C ALA A 168 -1.48 15.27 -7.68
N ASN A 169 -2.60 15.19 -8.39
CA ASN A 169 -3.28 16.36 -8.94
C ASN A 169 -4.72 16.45 -8.41
N PRO A 170 -4.92 16.73 -7.11
CA PRO A 170 -6.27 16.85 -6.55
C PRO A 170 -6.95 18.12 -7.07
N HIS A 171 -8.27 18.06 -7.27
CA HIS A 171 -9.06 19.28 -7.32
C HIS A 171 -9.04 19.92 -5.92
N THR A 172 -8.96 21.25 -5.84
CA THR A 172 -8.79 21.95 -4.57
C THR A 172 -9.90 22.96 -4.32
N ILE A 173 -10.23 23.18 -3.04
CA ILE A 173 -11.13 24.25 -2.60
C ILE A 173 -10.27 25.31 -1.92
N ARG A 174 -10.19 26.52 -2.50
CA ARG A 174 -9.31 27.60 -2.02
C ARG A 174 -7.85 27.13 -1.86
N GLY A 175 -7.37 26.30 -2.79
CA GLY A 175 -6.02 25.73 -2.75
C GLY A 175 -5.84 24.56 -1.77
N HIS A 176 -6.84 24.18 -0.98
CA HIS A 176 -6.74 23.07 -0.02
C HIS A 176 -7.25 21.77 -0.67
N LYS A 177 -6.52 20.68 -0.44
CA LYS A 177 -6.94 19.33 -0.82
C LYS A 177 -8.20 18.95 -0.05
N TYR A 178 -9.13 18.24 -0.69
CA TYR A 178 -10.32 17.73 -0.01
C TYR A 178 -10.66 16.28 -0.40
N VAL A 179 -11.38 15.58 0.46
CA VAL A 179 -12.02 14.29 0.16
C VAL A 179 -13.51 14.37 0.46
N LEU A 180 -14.32 13.71 -0.36
CA LEU A 180 -15.75 13.56 -0.14
C LEU A 180 -16.01 12.33 0.73
N ARG A 181 -16.60 12.55 1.90
CA ARG A 181 -17.21 11.52 2.74
C ARG A 181 -18.65 11.30 2.30
N LEU A 182 -18.89 10.13 1.73
CA LEU A 182 -20.19 9.66 1.26
C LEU A 182 -20.72 8.57 2.20
N TYR A 183 -22.03 8.57 2.49
CA TYR A 183 -22.65 7.53 3.30
C TYR A 183 -23.42 6.56 2.41
N VAL A 184 -23.04 5.29 2.47
CA VAL A 184 -23.62 4.22 1.66
C VAL A 184 -24.25 3.18 2.57
N LEU A 185 -25.51 2.83 2.31
CA LEU A 185 -26.23 1.78 3.01
C LEU A 185 -26.41 0.58 2.08
N ILE A 186 -25.89 -0.58 2.48
CA ILE A 186 -26.25 -1.87 1.88
C ILE A 186 -27.36 -2.46 2.75
N SER A 187 -28.60 -2.47 2.26
CA SER A 187 -29.76 -2.99 3.00
C SER A 187 -29.97 -4.49 2.80
N SER A 188 -29.38 -5.06 1.75
CA SER A 188 -29.43 -6.49 1.44
C SER A 188 -28.29 -6.87 0.50
N ILE A 189 -27.82 -8.11 0.61
CA ILE A 189 -26.90 -8.75 -0.33
C ILE A 189 -27.58 -9.84 -1.18
N GLU A 190 -28.87 -10.13 -0.94
CA GLU A 190 -29.66 -11.12 -1.67
C GLU A 190 -31.16 -10.73 -1.68
N PRO A 191 -31.65 -10.06 -2.76
CA PRO A 191 -30.87 -9.42 -3.82
C PRO A 191 -30.09 -8.20 -3.31
N LEU A 192 -29.03 -7.82 -4.03
CA LEU A 192 -28.18 -6.67 -3.68
C LEU A 192 -28.97 -5.36 -3.77
N ARG A 193 -29.10 -4.67 -2.64
CA ARG A 193 -29.75 -3.36 -2.53
C ARG A 193 -28.83 -2.35 -1.88
N VAL A 194 -28.50 -1.31 -2.63
CA VAL A 194 -27.50 -0.30 -2.25
C VAL A 194 -28.10 1.08 -2.38
N TYR A 195 -27.91 1.90 -1.35
CA TYR A 195 -28.41 3.26 -1.28
C TYR A 195 -27.30 4.25 -0.95
N LEU A 196 -27.29 5.39 -1.64
CA LEU A 196 -26.44 6.54 -1.32
C LEU A 196 -27.27 7.56 -0.57
N TYR A 197 -26.79 8.02 0.58
CA TYR A 197 -27.37 9.17 1.25
C TYR A 197 -26.99 10.45 0.50
N ARG A 198 -27.97 11.28 0.13
CA ARG A 198 -27.75 12.49 -0.69
C ARG A 198 -26.83 13.54 -0.04
N GLN A 199 -26.67 13.47 1.28
CA GLN A 199 -25.79 14.36 2.03
C GLN A 199 -24.53 13.65 2.52
N GLY A 200 -23.50 14.44 2.78
CA GLY A 200 -22.16 14.00 3.16
C GLY A 200 -21.28 15.21 3.41
N PHE A 201 -19.95 15.05 3.34
CA PHE A 201 -19.02 16.16 3.61
C PHE A 201 -17.84 16.17 2.65
N ALA A 202 -17.48 17.32 2.09
CA ALA A 202 -16.12 17.61 1.67
C ALA A 202 -15.29 17.95 2.91
N LYS A 203 -14.24 17.19 3.17
CA LYS A 203 -13.30 17.36 4.28
C LYS A 203 -12.01 17.96 3.77
N LEU A 204 -11.68 19.14 4.23
CA LEU A 204 -10.51 19.87 3.76
C LEU A 204 -9.29 19.54 4.61
N ALA A 205 -8.13 19.55 3.96
CA ALA A 205 -6.83 19.68 4.60
C ALA A 205 -6.73 21.07 5.29
N SER A 206 -5.96 21.19 6.36
CA SER A 206 -5.81 22.45 7.12
C SER A 206 -4.81 23.42 6.51
N GLU A 207 -3.95 22.94 5.61
CA GLU A 207 -3.02 23.77 4.84
C GLU A 207 -3.23 23.63 3.32
N PRO A 208 -2.84 24.66 2.54
CA PRO A 208 -2.86 24.59 1.09
C PRO A 208 -2.08 23.38 0.58
N TRP A 209 -2.61 22.75 -0.47
CA TRP A 209 -1.95 21.63 -1.11
C TRP A 209 -0.66 22.09 -1.80
N ASP A 210 0.45 21.48 -1.40
CA ASP A 210 1.77 21.72 -1.99
C ASP A 210 2.31 20.40 -2.58
N PRO A 211 2.52 20.29 -3.90
CA PRO A 211 3.12 19.09 -4.48
C PRO A 211 4.56 18.85 -4.01
N ASP A 212 5.31 19.90 -3.66
CA ASP A 212 6.74 19.86 -3.39
C ASP A 212 7.06 19.50 -1.93
N ASP A 213 6.13 19.78 -1.01
CA ASP A 213 6.24 19.43 0.42
C ASP A 213 5.50 18.13 0.76
N ALA A 214 6.11 16.99 0.38
CA ALA A 214 5.56 15.65 0.61
C ALA A 214 5.48 15.24 2.10
N ASP A 215 6.28 15.88 2.95
CA ASP A 215 6.43 15.52 4.36
C ASP A 215 5.39 16.22 5.25
N ASN A 216 4.79 17.31 4.78
CA ASN A 216 3.73 18.02 5.48
C ASN A 216 2.39 17.25 5.48
N PRO A 217 1.98 16.62 6.59
CA PRO A 217 0.75 15.85 6.62
C PRO A 217 -0.51 16.72 6.55
N TYR A 218 -0.41 18.02 6.87
CA TYR A 218 -1.53 18.95 6.92
C TYR A 218 -1.93 19.48 5.55
N SER A 219 -1.08 19.32 4.53
CA SER A 219 -1.38 19.59 3.12
C SER A 219 -1.67 18.30 2.34
N GLN A 220 -1.01 17.19 2.68
CA GLN A 220 -1.14 15.91 1.96
C GLN A 220 -2.35 15.06 2.43
N LEU A 221 -2.78 15.18 3.68
CA LEU A 221 -3.84 14.35 4.28
C LEU A 221 -5.06 15.20 4.69
N THR A 222 -6.25 14.63 4.51
CA THR A 222 -7.54 15.28 4.83
C THR A 222 -8.23 14.66 6.05
N ASN A 223 -7.51 13.78 6.78
CA ASN A 223 -8.03 13.16 7.99
C ASN A 223 -8.22 14.23 9.08
N PRO A 224 -9.42 14.36 9.68
CA PRO A 224 -9.67 15.36 10.70
C PRO A 224 -8.83 15.11 11.96
N ASP A 225 -8.56 13.85 12.32
CA ASP A 225 -7.71 13.51 13.48
C ASP A 225 -6.25 13.98 13.31
N ILE A 226 -5.76 14.09 12.07
CA ILE A 226 -4.41 14.60 11.78
C ILE A 226 -4.45 16.13 11.75
N ASN A 227 -5.38 16.71 10.99
CA ASN A 227 -5.47 18.16 10.83
C ASN A 227 -5.86 18.89 12.12
N ALA A 228 -6.60 18.24 13.03
CA ALA A 228 -6.87 18.79 14.36
C ALA A 228 -5.61 18.98 15.23
N LEU A 229 -4.48 18.37 14.87
CA LEU A 229 -3.18 18.57 15.53
C LEU A 229 -2.45 19.81 15.00
N ASN A 230 -2.89 20.40 13.89
CA ASN A 230 -2.34 21.64 13.37
C ASN A 230 -2.85 22.83 14.19
N THR A 231 -2.15 23.12 15.29
CA THR A 231 -2.52 24.24 16.18
C THR A 231 -2.25 25.62 15.58
N ASP A 232 -1.50 25.68 14.47
CA ASP A 232 -1.15 26.93 13.79
C ASP A 232 -2.22 27.35 12.77
N ALA A 233 -3.08 26.41 12.34
CA ALA A 233 -4.21 26.69 11.47
C ALA A 233 -5.36 27.39 12.22
N GLU A 234 -5.92 28.46 11.63
CA GLU A 234 -7.11 29.14 12.17
C GLU A 234 -8.33 28.21 12.20
N ILE A 235 -8.46 27.36 11.17
CA ILE A 235 -9.51 26.33 11.06
C ILE A 235 -8.84 24.97 10.83
N PRO A 236 -8.46 24.26 11.89
CA PRO A 236 -7.81 22.95 11.76
C PRO A 236 -8.74 21.88 11.16
N VAL A 237 -10.06 22.00 11.33
CA VAL A 237 -11.05 21.06 10.78
C VAL A 237 -12.22 21.83 10.18
N GLU A 238 -12.40 21.68 8.87
CA GLU A 238 -13.49 22.30 8.10
C GLU A 238 -14.23 21.28 7.24
N PHE A 239 -15.55 21.21 7.44
CA PHE A 239 -16.45 20.35 6.66
C PHE A 239 -17.49 21.18 5.90
N ILE A 240 -17.59 20.93 4.59
CA ILE A 240 -18.61 21.51 3.72
C ILE A 240 -19.59 20.41 3.33
N ASP A 241 -20.89 20.58 3.57
CA ASP A 241 -21.87 19.58 3.14
C ASP A 241 -22.00 19.50 1.61
N LEU A 242 -22.55 18.39 1.11
CA LEU A 242 -22.59 18.12 -0.32
C LEU A 242 -23.49 19.09 -1.09
N GLU A 243 -24.53 19.65 -0.47
CA GLU A 243 -25.38 20.65 -1.13
C GLU A 243 -24.59 21.92 -1.40
N ARG A 244 -23.87 22.44 -0.40
CA ARG A 244 -22.96 23.59 -0.60
C ARG A 244 -21.82 23.28 -1.55
N TYR A 245 -21.23 22.09 -1.48
CA TYR A 245 -20.19 21.65 -2.40
C TYR A 245 -20.67 21.61 -3.87
N ARG A 246 -21.85 21.05 -4.13
CA ARG A 246 -22.46 21.00 -5.47
C ARG A 246 -22.82 22.39 -5.99
N HIS A 247 -23.31 23.27 -5.12
CA HIS A 247 -23.51 24.67 -5.48
C HIS A 247 -22.20 25.35 -5.89
N TRP A 248 -21.15 25.21 -5.07
CA TRP A 248 -19.84 25.74 -5.36
C TRP A 248 -19.24 25.22 -6.67
N LEU A 249 -19.36 23.91 -6.97
CA LEU A 249 -18.92 23.34 -8.25
C LEU A 249 -19.57 24.04 -9.45
N ARG A 250 -20.88 24.29 -9.39
CA ARG A 250 -21.60 25.00 -10.45
C ARG A 250 -21.14 26.45 -10.59
N GLU A 251 -20.84 27.12 -9.47
CA GLU A 251 -20.25 28.46 -9.50
C GLU A 251 -18.85 28.49 -10.13
N GLN A 252 -18.07 27.41 -9.99
CA GLN A 252 -16.79 27.23 -10.68
C GLN A 252 -16.94 26.82 -12.15
N GLY A 253 -18.17 26.65 -12.65
CA GLY A 253 -18.45 26.24 -14.04
C GLY A 253 -18.34 24.75 -14.30
N HIS A 254 -18.36 23.91 -13.25
CA HIS A 254 -18.32 22.46 -13.36
C HIS A 254 -19.72 21.83 -13.37
N ASP A 255 -19.84 20.70 -14.05
CA ASP A 255 -21.06 19.88 -14.08
C ASP A 255 -21.09 18.94 -12.87
N ASP A 256 -21.85 19.35 -11.84
CA ASP A 256 -22.00 18.57 -10.60
C ASP A 256 -22.91 17.34 -10.79
N GLU A 257 -23.77 17.30 -11.80
CA GLU A 257 -24.58 16.13 -12.12
C GLU A 257 -23.70 15.03 -12.73
N GLN A 258 -22.84 15.39 -13.69
CA GLN A 258 -21.91 14.44 -14.29
C GLN A 258 -20.91 13.87 -13.27
N LEU A 259 -20.34 14.70 -12.40
CA LEU A 259 -19.44 14.22 -11.35
C LEU A 259 -20.15 13.23 -10.41
N PHE A 260 -21.36 13.57 -9.96
CA PHE A 260 -22.10 12.70 -9.04
C PHE A 260 -22.58 11.42 -9.72
N ALA A 261 -22.93 11.44 -11.01
CA ALA A 261 -23.22 10.23 -11.77
C ALA A 261 -22.02 9.27 -11.84
N LYS A 262 -20.79 9.80 -11.96
CA LYS A 262 -19.55 8.99 -11.89
C LYS A 262 -19.33 8.43 -10.48
N ILE A 263 -19.62 9.21 -9.44
CA ILE A 263 -19.54 8.76 -8.04
C ILE A 263 -20.55 7.64 -7.75
N GLU A 264 -21.78 7.78 -8.22
CA GLU A 264 -22.83 6.75 -8.11
C GLU A 264 -22.40 5.45 -8.79
N ASP A 265 -21.82 5.53 -10.00
CA ASP A 265 -21.28 4.38 -10.73
C ASP A 265 -20.17 3.68 -9.93
N LEU A 266 -19.22 4.46 -9.39
CA LEU A 266 -18.13 3.97 -8.54
C LEU A 266 -18.66 3.26 -7.28
N ILE A 267 -19.72 3.77 -6.63
CA ILE A 267 -20.31 3.14 -5.43
C ILE A 267 -20.94 1.80 -5.81
N ALA A 268 -21.75 1.78 -6.87
CA ALA A 268 -22.44 0.58 -7.32
C ALA A 268 -21.44 -0.53 -7.70
N LEU A 269 -20.42 -0.20 -8.50
CA LEU A 269 -19.38 -1.14 -8.90
C LEU A 269 -18.52 -1.61 -7.72
N THR A 270 -18.27 -0.74 -6.75
CA THR A 270 -17.59 -1.12 -5.50
C THR A 270 -18.41 -2.15 -4.72
N ALA A 271 -19.72 -1.94 -4.55
CA ALA A 271 -20.59 -2.90 -3.86
C ALA A 271 -20.66 -4.27 -4.58
N ILE A 272 -20.79 -4.25 -5.92
CA ILE A 272 -20.79 -5.47 -6.74
C ILE A 272 -19.47 -6.24 -6.59
N SER A 273 -18.33 -5.55 -6.48
CA SER A 273 -17.02 -6.19 -6.35
C SER A 273 -16.89 -7.10 -5.12
N ALA A 274 -17.68 -6.84 -4.07
CA ALA A 274 -17.57 -7.52 -2.78
C ALA A 274 -18.77 -8.44 -2.45
N VAL A 275 -19.86 -8.38 -3.21
CA VAL A 275 -21.11 -9.08 -2.87
C VAL A 275 -20.92 -10.59 -2.73
N ASP A 276 -20.14 -11.22 -3.62
CA ASP A 276 -19.84 -12.66 -3.56
C ASP A 276 -19.15 -13.05 -2.25
N ALA A 277 -18.16 -12.27 -1.81
CA ALA A 277 -17.43 -12.52 -0.57
C ALA A 277 -18.34 -12.36 0.66
N MET A 278 -19.23 -11.38 0.64
CA MET A 278 -20.22 -11.15 1.71
C MET A 278 -21.25 -12.29 1.77
N GLN A 279 -21.79 -12.71 0.63
CA GLN A 279 -22.73 -13.83 0.53
C GLN A 279 -22.10 -15.14 1.03
N GLN A 280 -20.92 -15.49 0.52
CA GLN A 280 -20.20 -16.69 0.93
C GLN A 280 -19.91 -16.70 2.43
N ARG A 281 -19.42 -15.59 2.98
CA ARG A 281 -19.08 -15.53 4.41
C ARG A 281 -20.31 -15.53 5.30
N THR A 282 -21.40 -14.89 4.87
CA THR A 282 -22.68 -14.90 5.58
C THR A 282 -23.24 -16.32 5.69
N ALA A 283 -23.23 -17.06 4.58
CA ALA A 283 -23.62 -18.47 4.55
C ALA A 283 -22.72 -19.35 5.44
N GLN A 284 -21.39 -19.18 5.38
CA GLN A 284 -20.43 -19.94 6.21
C GLN A 284 -20.63 -19.72 7.72
N VAL A 285 -21.02 -18.51 8.13
CA VAL A 285 -21.26 -18.18 9.55
C VAL A 285 -22.62 -18.69 10.02
N GLY A 286 -23.57 -18.88 9.08
CA GLY A 286 -24.95 -19.25 9.36
C GLY A 286 -25.81 -18.06 9.80
N ALA A 287 -25.53 -16.87 9.25
CA ALA A 287 -26.38 -15.69 9.45
C ALA A 287 -27.50 -15.64 8.40
N ASP A 288 -28.66 -15.15 8.80
CA ASP A 288 -29.72 -14.78 7.86
C ASP A 288 -29.39 -13.40 7.24
N PRO A 289 -29.15 -13.31 5.92
CA PRO A 289 -28.81 -12.05 5.27
C PRO A 289 -29.90 -10.99 5.40
N LYS A 290 -31.18 -11.35 5.55
CA LYS A 290 -32.29 -10.37 5.66
C LYS A 290 -32.27 -9.58 6.96
N GLY A 291 -31.61 -10.09 8.00
CA GLY A 291 -31.44 -9.37 9.24
C GLY A 291 -30.12 -8.58 9.31
N CYS A 292 -29.28 -8.63 8.28
CA CYS A 292 -28.05 -7.85 8.25
C CYS A 292 -28.21 -6.61 7.36
N TYR A 293 -27.49 -5.54 7.69
CA TYR A 293 -27.33 -4.35 6.84
C TYR A 293 -25.95 -3.75 7.11
N GLU A 294 -25.48 -2.83 6.27
CA GLU A 294 -24.16 -2.21 6.46
C GLU A 294 -24.21 -0.72 6.14
N LEU A 295 -23.83 0.12 7.10
CA LEU A 295 -23.61 1.55 6.90
C LEU A 295 -22.10 1.81 6.73
N LEU A 296 -21.71 2.29 5.56
CA LEU A 296 -20.34 2.57 5.18
C LEU A 296 -20.10 4.08 5.05
N GLY A 297 -18.91 4.53 5.45
CA GLY A 297 -18.40 5.85 5.10
C GLY A 297 -17.33 5.75 4.03
N LEU A 298 -17.67 6.03 2.78
CA LEU A 298 -16.75 5.97 1.65
C LEU A 298 -16.01 7.31 1.51
N ASP A 299 -14.69 7.28 1.42
CA ASP A 299 -13.86 8.46 1.15
C ASP A 299 -13.45 8.47 -0.33
N CYS A 300 -13.82 9.53 -1.04
CA CYS A 300 -13.60 9.72 -2.46
C CYS A 300 -12.81 11.01 -2.73
N LEU A 301 -11.68 10.90 -3.45
CA LEU A 301 -10.94 12.05 -3.94
C LEU A 301 -11.48 12.47 -5.31
N VAL A 302 -11.52 13.76 -5.61
CA VAL A 302 -11.76 14.28 -6.96
C VAL A 302 -10.46 14.87 -7.47
N ASP A 303 -9.99 14.44 -8.64
CA ASP A 303 -8.80 15.02 -9.29
C ASP A 303 -9.13 16.29 -10.08
N ASP A 304 -8.11 17.00 -10.53
CA ASP A 304 -8.19 18.24 -11.30
C ASP A 304 -8.95 18.11 -12.65
N THR A 305 -9.17 16.89 -13.13
CA THR A 305 -10.01 16.57 -14.29
C THR A 305 -11.48 16.24 -13.93
N LEU A 306 -11.86 16.41 -12.67
CA LEU A 306 -13.15 16.00 -12.09
C LEU A 306 -13.43 14.50 -12.25
N LYS A 307 -12.40 13.67 -12.18
CA LYS A 307 -12.55 12.24 -12.07
C LYS A 307 -12.57 11.83 -10.59
N PRO A 308 -13.61 11.11 -10.14
CA PRO A 308 -13.67 10.61 -8.78
C PRO A 308 -12.82 9.33 -8.62
N TRP A 309 -12.15 9.23 -7.48
CA TRP A 309 -11.32 8.11 -7.09
C TRP A 309 -11.72 7.60 -5.71
N ILE A 310 -11.97 6.30 -5.57
CA ILE A 310 -12.20 5.69 -4.25
C ILE A 310 -10.87 5.55 -3.51
N LEU A 311 -10.83 5.99 -2.25
CA LEU A 311 -9.65 5.84 -1.39
C LEU A 311 -9.82 4.70 -0.39
N GLU A 312 -10.96 4.65 0.30
CA GLU A 312 -11.29 3.62 1.29
C GLU A 312 -12.80 3.58 1.61
N CYS A 313 -13.28 2.43 2.09
CA CYS A 313 -14.58 2.34 2.76
C CYS A 313 -14.37 2.14 4.27
N ASN A 314 -14.90 3.04 5.08
CA ASN A 314 -14.79 2.96 6.53
C ASN A 314 -15.95 2.14 7.12
N LEU A 315 -15.60 1.07 7.85
CA LEU A 315 -16.52 0.35 8.72
C LEU A 315 -16.95 1.26 9.88
N SER A 316 -18.24 1.25 10.23
CA SER A 316 -18.79 2.04 11.35
C SER A 316 -18.33 3.52 11.31
N PRO A 317 -18.69 4.29 10.28
CA PRO A 317 -18.23 5.66 10.12
C PRO A 317 -18.46 6.52 11.39
N SER A 318 -17.62 7.53 11.60
CA SER A 318 -17.76 8.45 12.75
C SER A 318 -19.10 9.18 12.69
N LEU A 319 -19.90 8.98 13.73
CA LEU A 319 -21.16 9.67 13.97
C LEU A 319 -21.03 10.79 15.03
N GLY A 320 -19.90 10.88 15.73
CA GLY A 320 -19.59 12.01 16.62
C GLY A 320 -19.30 13.30 15.85
N ILE A 321 -19.35 14.45 16.52
CA ILE A 321 -19.13 15.77 15.90
C ILE A 321 -17.67 16.16 16.08
N CYS A 322 -16.97 16.39 14.97
CA CYS A 322 -15.55 16.67 14.93
C CYS A 322 -15.24 18.15 14.67
N ALA A 323 -16.04 18.81 13.82
CA ALA A 323 -15.84 20.23 13.51
C ALA A 323 -16.43 21.12 14.62
N ALA A 324 -15.83 22.30 14.81
CA ALA A 324 -16.41 23.33 15.68
C ALA A 324 -17.79 23.78 15.12
N PRO A 325 -18.73 24.24 15.96
CA PRO A 325 -20.08 24.62 15.52
C PRO A 325 -20.09 25.55 14.29
N GLU A 326 -19.22 26.54 14.29
CA GLU A 326 -19.04 27.57 13.26
C GLU A 326 -18.32 27.07 11.99
N THR A 327 -17.54 26.00 12.05
CA THR A 327 -16.75 25.46 10.91
C THR A 327 -17.32 24.17 10.32
N GLY A 328 -18.55 23.80 10.73
CA GLY A 328 -19.29 22.67 10.17
C GLY A 328 -19.99 21.77 11.19
N GLY A 329 -19.71 21.91 12.48
CA GLY A 329 -20.22 21.00 13.53
C GLY A 329 -21.75 20.93 13.63
N LEU A 330 -22.44 22.07 13.49
CA LEU A 330 -23.92 22.09 13.50
C LEU A 330 -24.53 21.40 12.27
N VAL A 331 -23.86 21.51 11.13
CA VAL A 331 -24.26 20.83 9.90
C VAL A 331 -23.95 19.34 10.01
N GLU A 332 -22.80 19.00 10.59
CA GLU A 332 -22.40 17.63 10.86
C GLU A 332 -23.43 16.91 11.73
N GLU A 333 -23.90 17.54 12.80
CA GLU A 333 -24.93 17.01 13.69
C GLU A 333 -26.24 16.76 12.96
N ARG A 334 -26.70 17.73 12.16
CA ARG A 334 -27.94 17.61 11.39
C ARG A 334 -27.87 16.48 10.35
N VAL A 335 -26.79 16.42 9.58
CA VAL A 335 -26.61 15.43 8.50
C VAL A 335 -26.51 14.02 9.10
N LYS A 336 -25.74 13.83 10.17
CA LYS A 336 -25.57 12.52 10.81
C LYS A 336 -26.81 12.05 11.57
N GLY A 337 -27.50 12.96 12.27
CA GLY A 337 -28.77 12.64 12.89
C GLY A 337 -29.84 12.23 11.87
N GLY A 338 -29.97 13.00 10.77
CA GLY A 338 -30.86 12.66 9.66
C GLY A 338 -30.50 11.33 8.99
N LEU A 339 -29.21 11.07 8.76
CA LEU A 339 -28.71 9.82 8.18
C LEU A 339 -29.20 8.60 8.97
N VAL A 340 -29.01 8.61 10.29
CA VAL A 340 -29.38 7.46 11.14
C VAL A 340 -30.89 7.33 11.26
N HIS A 341 -31.61 8.44 11.38
CA HIS A 341 -33.08 8.45 11.39
C HIS A 341 -33.66 7.84 10.11
N ASP A 342 -33.22 8.31 8.94
CA ASP A 342 -33.70 7.85 7.64
C ASP A 342 -33.31 6.38 7.40
N MET A 343 -32.13 5.94 7.87
CA MET A 343 -31.70 4.54 7.78
C MET A 343 -32.61 3.63 8.62
N VAL A 344 -32.92 4.01 9.86
CA VAL A 344 -33.83 3.27 10.74
C VAL A 344 -35.21 3.13 10.09
N ALA A 345 -35.71 4.21 9.49
CA ALA A 345 -36.97 4.22 8.75
C ALA A 345 -36.93 3.34 7.48
N LEU A 346 -35.90 3.48 6.64
CA LEU A 346 -35.71 2.70 5.41
C LEU A 346 -35.74 1.20 5.72
N LEU A 347 -34.91 0.76 6.67
CA LEU A 347 -34.78 -0.63 7.08
C LEU A 347 -36.05 -1.17 7.78
N GLY A 348 -36.97 -0.29 8.17
CA GLY A 348 -38.19 -0.65 8.88
C GLY A 348 -37.88 -1.26 10.25
N ILE A 349 -36.82 -0.81 10.94
CA ILE A 349 -36.46 -1.31 12.28
C ILE A 349 -37.60 -0.96 13.24
N GLY A 350 -38.38 -1.98 13.63
CA GLY A 350 -39.58 -1.79 14.45
C GLY A 350 -40.90 -1.82 13.68
N SER A 351 -40.88 -2.15 12.40
CA SER A 351 -42.09 -2.57 11.68
C SER A 351 -42.21 -4.09 11.73
N ALA A 352 -43.42 -4.63 11.68
CA ALA A 352 -43.60 -6.04 11.35
C ALA A 352 -43.16 -6.21 9.89
N ARG A 353 -42.18 -7.08 9.63
CA ARG A 353 -41.86 -7.52 8.27
C ARG A 353 -42.73 -8.74 8.00
N ASP A 354 -43.67 -8.62 7.07
CA ASP A 354 -44.46 -9.77 6.63
C ASP A 354 -43.56 -10.66 5.76
N SER A 355 -43.50 -11.95 6.10
CA SER A 355 -42.66 -12.93 5.40
C SER A 355 -43.11 -13.21 3.96
N ASP A 356 -44.33 -12.78 3.63
CA ASP A 356 -45.04 -13.12 2.39
C ASP A 356 -44.99 -11.97 1.36
N ASP A 357 -44.33 -10.85 1.70
CA ASP A 357 -44.17 -9.73 0.78
C ASP A 357 -43.29 -10.11 -0.41
N SER A 358 -43.72 -9.75 -1.62
CA SER A 358 -42.89 -9.91 -2.82
C SER A 358 -41.63 -9.02 -2.74
N LEU A 359 -40.53 -9.45 -3.36
CA LEU A 359 -39.28 -8.65 -3.43
C LEU A 359 -39.52 -7.21 -3.92
N LEU A 360 -40.44 -7.04 -4.88
CA LEU A 360 -40.81 -5.72 -5.41
C LEU A 360 -41.47 -4.85 -4.33
N ALA A 361 -42.43 -5.41 -3.58
CA ALA A 361 -43.13 -4.69 -2.52
C ALA A 361 -42.15 -4.28 -1.40
N GLU A 362 -41.24 -5.17 -1.00
CA GLU A 362 -40.19 -4.86 -0.03
C GLU A 362 -39.31 -3.69 -0.50
N ALA A 363 -38.83 -3.73 -1.75
CA ALA A 363 -37.97 -2.69 -2.32
C ALA A 363 -38.68 -1.34 -2.47
N GLN A 364 -39.94 -1.34 -2.90
CA GLN A 364 -40.77 -0.12 -3.00
C GLN A 364 -41.05 0.47 -1.62
N ALA A 365 -41.27 -0.37 -0.61
CA ALA A 365 -41.51 0.07 0.75
C ALA A 365 -40.25 0.68 1.39
N GLU A 366 -39.06 0.13 1.12
CA GLU A 366 -37.78 0.76 1.51
C GLU A 366 -37.62 2.13 0.86
N GLU A 367 -37.86 2.25 -0.45
CA GLU A 367 -37.75 3.51 -1.18
C GLU A 367 -38.72 4.56 -0.64
N ALA A 368 -39.96 4.18 -0.34
CA ALA A 368 -40.97 5.07 0.24
C ALA A 368 -40.59 5.59 1.64
N ARG A 369 -39.83 4.82 2.42
CA ARG A 369 -39.35 5.20 3.77
C ARG A 369 -37.93 5.78 3.76
N GLY A 370 -37.29 5.84 2.60
CA GLY A 370 -35.85 6.08 2.48
C GLY A 370 -35.38 7.50 2.80
N GLY A 371 -36.29 8.47 2.91
CA GLY A 371 -35.93 9.86 3.19
C GLY A 371 -34.92 10.40 2.17
N ASN A 372 -33.73 10.79 2.64
CA ASN A 372 -32.64 11.27 1.78
C ASN A 372 -31.76 10.17 1.17
N PHE A 373 -32.07 8.88 1.39
CA PHE A 373 -31.43 7.79 0.65
C PHE A 373 -31.96 7.68 -0.77
N GLN A 374 -31.05 7.55 -1.72
CA GLN A 374 -31.31 7.26 -3.12
C GLN A 374 -30.86 5.85 -3.44
N ARG A 375 -31.73 5.03 -4.03
CA ARG A 375 -31.38 3.68 -4.47
C ARG A 375 -30.44 3.76 -5.67
N LEU A 376 -29.28 3.10 -5.56
CA LEU A 376 -28.32 2.91 -6.66
C LEU A 376 -28.48 1.53 -7.30
N LEU A 377 -28.69 0.49 -6.47
CA LEU A 377 -28.92 -0.88 -6.91
C LEU A 377 -30.19 -1.46 -6.26
N PRO A 378 -31.02 -2.19 -7.02
CA PRO A 378 -31.01 -2.30 -8.48
C PRO A 378 -31.22 -0.95 -9.16
N ALA A 379 -30.49 -0.73 -10.25
CA ALA A 379 -30.58 0.49 -11.04
C ALA A 379 -31.84 0.48 -11.93
N SER A 380 -32.26 1.66 -12.40
CA SER A 380 -33.34 1.80 -13.38
C SER A 380 -33.04 1.12 -14.72
N GLU A 381 -31.75 1.02 -15.07
CA GLU A 381 -31.21 0.34 -16.26
C GLU A 381 -30.33 -0.83 -15.79
N PRO A 382 -30.91 -2.02 -15.51
CA PRO A 382 -30.17 -3.16 -14.96
C PRO A 382 -28.98 -3.60 -15.82
N GLU A 383 -29.11 -3.54 -17.14
CA GLU A 383 -28.07 -3.91 -18.12
C GLU A 383 -26.76 -3.13 -17.92
N ARG A 384 -26.82 -1.94 -17.31
CA ARG A 384 -25.65 -1.13 -16.98
C ARG A 384 -24.74 -1.80 -15.95
N TYR A 385 -25.27 -2.68 -15.08
CA TYR A 385 -24.53 -3.28 -13.96
C TYR A 385 -24.50 -4.81 -13.95
N LEU A 386 -25.48 -5.50 -14.57
CA LEU A 386 -25.52 -6.97 -14.61
C LEU A 386 -24.23 -7.65 -15.12
N PRO A 387 -23.52 -7.12 -16.14
CA PRO A 387 -22.26 -7.71 -16.59
C PRO A 387 -21.13 -7.72 -15.55
N TYR A 388 -21.21 -6.89 -14.51
CA TYR A 388 -20.18 -6.78 -13.47
C TYR A 388 -20.30 -7.83 -12.37
N PHE A 389 -21.45 -8.46 -12.20
CA PHE A 389 -21.58 -9.60 -11.29
C PHE A 389 -20.76 -10.80 -11.80
N SER A 390 -20.30 -11.67 -10.91
CA SER A 390 -19.77 -12.98 -11.35
C SER A 390 -20.88 -13.75 -12.08
N LEU A 391 -22.05 -13.82 -11.44
CA LEU A 391 -23.36 -14.09 -12.01
C LEU A 391 -24.38 -13.38 -11.09
N PRO A 392 -25.31 -12.56 -11.60
CA PRO A 392 -26.38 -12.02 -10.75
C PRO A 392 -27.25 -13.18 -10.22
N GLY A 393 -27.73 -13.11 -8.98
CA GLY A 393 -28.64 -14.10 -8.45
C GLY A 393 -30.01 -14.04 -9.12
N LEU A 394 -30.79 -15.13 -9.05
CA LEU A 394 -32.15 -15.15 -9.60
C LEU A 394 -33.01 -14.02 -9.00
N ALA A 395 -32.89 -13.79 -7.68
CA ALA A 395 -33.60 -12.70 -7.00
C ALA A 395 -33.16 -11.31 -7.49
N ASP A 396 -31.88 -11.12 -7.83
CA ASP A 396 -31.37 -9.86 -8.38
C ASP A 396 -32.04 -9.55 -9.71
N VAL A 397 -32.11 -10.55 -10.58
CA VAL A 397 -32.69 -10.44 -11.93
C VAL A 397 -34.21 -10.26 -11.85
N GLN A 398 -34.90 -11.01 -10.99
CA GLN A 398 -36.35 -10.87 -10.79
C GLN A 398 -36.72 -9.48 -10.27
N LEU A 399 -35.96 -8.96 -9.31
CA LEU A 399 -36.21 -7.62 -8.78
C LEU A 399 -35.90 -6.54 -9.83
N ALA A 400 -34.82 -6.71 -10.61
CA ALA A 400 -34.46 -5.82 -11.70
C ALA A 400 -35.55 -5.76 -12.79
N ASP A 401 -36.07 -6.91 -13.23
CA ASP A 401 -37.17 -6.99 -14.19
C ASP A 401 -38.42 -6.28 -13.66
N ALA A 402 -38.76 -6.54 -12.39
CA ALA A 402 -39.95 -6.00 -11.75
C ALA A 402 -39.89 -4.48 -11.58
N LEU A 403 -38.72 -3.93 -11.24
CA LEU A 403 -38.53 -2.49 -11.05
C LEU A 403 -38.41 -1.71 -12.37
N SER A 404 -37.72 -2.28 -13.37
CA SER A 404 -37.55 -1.64 -14.69
C SER A 404 -38.80 -1.78 -15.57
N GLY A 405 -39.63 -2.79 -15.32
CA GLY A 405 -40.78 -3.13 -16.15
C GLY A 405 -40.40 -3.80 -17.48
N VAL A 406 -39.12 -4.08 -17.71
CA VAL A 406 -38.58 -4.72 -18.91
C VAL A 406 -37.72 -5.91 -18.49
N ALA A 407 -37.84 -7.04 -19.19
CA ALA A 407 -37.01 -8.19 -18.90
C ALA A 407 -35.54 -7.89 -19.25
N ALA A 408 -34.68 -7.90 -18.25
CA ALA A 408 -33.25 -7.72 -18.42
C ALA A 408 -32.64 -8.91 -19.20
N PRO A 409 -31.65 -8.67 -20.07
CA PRO A 409 -30.96 -9.73 -20.79
C PRO A 409 -30.40 -10.78 -19.82
N ARG A 410 -30.72 -12.06 -20.05
CA ARG A 410 -30.15 -13.14 -19.25
C ARG A 410 -28.68 -13.36 -19.61
N PRO A 411 -27.82 -13.58 -18.61
CA PRO A 411 -26.40 -13.78 -18.86
C PRO A 411 -26.17 -15.07 -19.64
N ARG A 412 -25.27 -15.01 -20.61
CA ARG A 412 -24.74 -16.20 -21.28
C ARG A 412 -23.37 -16.51 -20.73
N LEU A 413 -23.03 -17.79 -20.61
CA LEU A 413 -21.81 -18.21 -19.93
C LEU A 413 -20.80 -18.81 -20.91
N ALA A 414 -19.55 -18.80 -20.48
CA ALA A 414 -18.43 -19.42 -21.18
C ALA A 414 -17.46 -20.04 -20.17
N HIS A 415 -16.60 -20.93 -20.64
CA HIS A 415 -15.54 -21.53 -19.86
C HIS A 415 -14.55 -20.46 -19.35
N ARG A 416 -14.06 -20.63 -18.12
CA ARG A 416 -12.98 -19.82 -17.55
C ARG A 416 -11.98 -20.74 -16.86
N HIS A 417 -10.73 -20.74 -17.31
CA HIS A 417 -9.64 -21.53 -16.71
C HIS A 417 -9.97 -23.03 -16.48
N VAL A 418 -10.78 -23.63 -17.36
CA VAL A 418 -11.20 -25.03 -17.26
C VAL A 418 -10.90 -25.76 -18.55
N VAL A 419 -10.40 -26.98 -18.40
CA VAL A 419 -10.25 -27.97 -19.48
C VAL A 419 -11.30 -29.07 -19.27
N GLU A 420 -12.03 -29.39 -20.33
CA GLU A 420 -12.98 -30.49 -20.37
C GLU A 420 -12.27 -31.79 -20.77
N LEU A 421 -12.56 -32.87 -20.04
CA LEU A 421 -12.06 -34.20 -20.29
C LEU A 421 -13.26 -35.13 -20.51
N LEU A 422 -13.31 -35.78 -21.67
CA LEU A 422 -14.40 -36.65 -22.08
C LEU A 422 -13.88 -38.08 -22.23
N ASP A 423 -14.50 -39.03 -21.52
CA ASP A 423 -14.19 -40.47 -21.58
C ASP A 423 -15.47 -41.29 -21.36
N ASP A 424 -15.77 -42.25 -22.24
CA ASP A 424 -16.94 -43.15 -22.14
C ASP A 424 -18.24 -42.48 -21.63
N ASP A 425 -18.69 -41.41 -22.31
CA ASP A 425 -19.87 -40.60 -21.97
C ASP A 425 -19.85 -39.94 -20.58
N GLN A 426 -18.67 -39.80 -19.97
CA GLN A 426 -18.45 -39.07 -18.72
C GLN A 426 -17.72 -37.76 -18.98
N LEU A 427 -18.19 -36.69 -18.32
CA LEU A 427 -17.52 -35.40 -18.28
C LEU A 427 -16.71 -35.28 -17.00
N ALA A 428 -15.46 -34.86 -17.12
CA ALA A 428 -14.66 -34.36 -16.02
C ALA A 428 -14.13 -32.96 -16.34
N LEU A 429 -13.99 -32.13 -15.31
CA LEU A 429 -13.51 -30.76 -15.44
C LEU A 429 -12.21 -30.61 -14.66
N TYR A 430 -11.18 -30.05 -15.31
CA TYR A 430 -9.94 -29.69 -14.65
C TYR A 430 -9.78 -28.17 -14.63
N ALA A 431 -9.85 -27.59 -13.43
CA ALA A 431 -9.66 -26.15 -13.22
C ALA A 431 -8.17 -25.84 -13.14
N THR A 432 -7.61 -25.19 -14.16
CA THR A 432 -6.18 -24.96 -14.30
C THR A 432 -5.62 -23.96 -13.28
N HIS A 433 -6.45 -23.02 -12.80
CA HIS A 433 -6.05 -22.01 -11.82
C HIS A 433 -5.98 -22.55 -10.39
N THR A 434 -6.88 -23.47 -10.03
CA THR A 434 -6.93 -24.08 -8.69
C THR A 434 -6.32 -25.48 -8.65
N GLN A 435 -5.98 -26.05 -9.80
CA GLN A 435 -5.53 -27.44 -9.97
C GLN A 435 -6.53 -28.47 -9.43
N ARG A 436 -7.82 -28.12 -9.36
CA ARG A 436 -8.88 -29.00 -8.87
C ARG A 436 -9.49 -29.81 -10.00
N TYR A 437 -9.79 -31.07 -9.70
CA TYR A 437 -10.44 -32.00 -10.59
C TYR A 437 -11.88 -32.26 -10.10
N TYR A 438 -12.85 -32.05 -10.99
CA TYR A 438 -14.27 -32.20 -10.70
C TYR A 438 -14.85 -33.31 -11.57
N ARG A 439 -15.73 -34.14 -10.96
CA ARG A 439 -16.55 -35.13 -11.65
C ARG A 439 -18.02 -34.77 -11.43
N PRO A 440 -18.63 -33.95 -12.32
CA PRO A 440 -20.05 -33.67 -12.23
C PRO A 440 -20.88 -34.96 -12.32
N ASN A 441 -22.04 -34.98 -11.65
CA ASN A 441 -23.07 -35.99 -11.92
C ASN A 441 -23.79 -35.65 -13.24
N ASP A 442 -24.68 -36.54 -13.72
CA ASP A 442 -25.32 -36.39 -15.03
C ASP A 442 -26.07 -35.07 -15.19
N SER A 443 -26.80 -34.63 -14.16
CA SER A 443 -27.52 -33.34 -14.18
C SER A 443 -26.57 -32.15 -14.25
N ALA A 444 -25.49 -32.15 -13.45
CA ALA A 444 -24.47 -31.11 -13.49
C ALA A 444 -23.70 -31.13 -14.83
N ALA A 445 -23.44 -32.30 -15.40
CA ALA A 445 -22.80 -32.40 -16.71
C ALA A 445 -23.68 -31.78 -17.79
N LEU A 446 -25.00 -32.03 -17.78
CA LEU A 446 -25.94 -31.42 -18.71
C LEU A 446 -26.06 -29.90 -18.51
N ILE A 447 -26.15 -29.42 -17.27
CA ILE A 447 -26.14 -27.97 -16.97
C ILE A 447 -24.87 -27.32 -17.52
N TRP A 448 -23.72 -27.94 -17.29
CA TRP A 448 -22.43 -27.45 -17.78
C TRP A 448 -22.41 -27.33 -19.30
N LEU A 449 -22.77 -28.41 -20.01
CA LEU A 449 -22.77 -28.46 -21.48
C LEU A 449 -23.71 -27.40 -22.07
N LEU A 450 -24.95 -27.28 -21.58
CA LEU A 450 -25.88 -26.27 -22.06
C LEU A 450 -25.39 -24.84 -21.79
N ALA A 451 -24.81 -24.60 -20.61
CA ALA A 451 -24.26 -23.29 -20.25
C ALA A 451 -23.09 -22.88 -21.15
N THR A 452 -22.17 -23.80 -21.46
CA THR A 452 -21.01 -23.52 -22.32
C THR A 452 -21.36 -23.43 -23.81
N GLU A 453 -22.48 -24.03 -24.22
CA GLU A 453 -23.11 -23.79 -25.54
C GLU A 453 -23.79 -22.41 -25.65
N GLY A 454 -23.91 -21.68 -24.53
CA GLY A 454 -24.46 -20.34 -24.47
C GLY A 454 -25.98 -20.28 -24.30
N VAL A 455 -26.59 -21.38 -23.84
CA VAL A 455 -27.99 -21.40 -23.38
C VAL A 455 -28.06 -20.61 -22.07
N ASP A 456 -29.06 -19.74 -21.94
CA ASP A 456 -29.23 -18.93 -20.73
C ASP A 456 -29.81 -19.76 -19.56
N PRO A 457 -29.60 -19.32 -18.30
CA PRO A 457 -30.01 -20.08 -17.12
C PRO A 457 -31.50 -20.48 -17.07
N ASP A 458 -32.40 -19.63 -17.60
CA ASP A 458 -33.84 -19.91 -17.58
C ASP A 458 -34.17 -21.01 -18.59
N ALA A 459 -33.60 -20.94 -19.79
CA ALA A 459 -33.76 -21.96 -20.82
C ALA A 459 -33.14 -23.32 -20.42
N ILE A 460 -32.03 -23.33 -19.66
CA ILE A 460 -31.44 -24.55 -19.09
C ILE A 460 -32.44 -25.24 -18.15
N ALA A 461 -33.07 -24.48 -17.25
CA ALA A 461 -34.07 -25.01 -16.34
C ALA A 461 -35.28 -25.60 -17.09
N ASP A 462 -35.73 -24.94 -18.16
CA ASP A 462 -36.81 -25.44 -19.02
C ASP A 462 -36.45 -26.72 -19.77
N GLU A 463 -35.19 -26.90 -20.20
CA GLU A 463 -34.70 -28.12 -20.84
C GLU A 463 -34.66 -29.29 -19.85
N LEU A 464 -34.13 -29.06 -18.64
CA LEU A 464 -34.10 -30.07 -17.59
C LEU A 464 -35.51 -30.49 -17.14
N ALA A 465 -36.43 -29.54 -17.03
CA ALA A 465 -37.83 -29.84 -16.72
C ALA A 465 -38.46 -30.73 -17.80
N ARG A 466 -38.21 -30.43 -19.09
CA ARG A 466 -38.71 -31.23 -20.22
C ARG A 466 -38.11 -32.64 -20.25
N ALA A 467 -36.82 -32.78 -19.95
CA ALA A 467 -36.17 -34.08 -19.86
C ALA A 467 -36.77 -34.93 -18.72
N ALA A 468 -36.98 -34.35 -17.55
CA ALA A 468 -37.59 -35.02 -16.40
C ALA A 468 -39.06 -35.43 -16.67
N ASP A 469 -39.85 -34.54 -17.30
CA ASP A 469 -41.22 -34.83 -17.74
C ASP A 469 -41.26 -36.03 -18.72
N ALA A 470 -40.28 -36.15 -19.62
CA ALA A 470 -40.19 -37.24 -20.59
C ALA A 470 -39.81 -38.60 -19.97
N GLU A 471 -39.05 -38.61 -18.87
CA GLU A 471 -38.65 -39.82 -18.13
C GLU A 471 -39.74 -40.33 -17.16
N GLY A 472 -40.86 -39.61 -17.03
CA GLY A 472 -41.97 -40.02 -16.17
C GLY A 472 -41.70 -39.80 -14.67
N SER A 473 -40.75 -38.93 -14.33
CA SER A 473 -40.31 -38.66 -12.94
C SER A 473 -41.22 -37.67 -12.19
N GLY A 474 -42.54 -37.92 -12.17
CA GLY A 474 -43.50 -37.12 -11.38
C GLY A 474 -43.62 -35.64 -11.78
N SER A 475 -44.41 -34.86 -11.04
CA SER A 475 -44.58 -33.41 -11.28
C SER A 475 -43.35 -32.65 -10.76
N VAL A 476 -42.49 -32.19 -11.65
CA VAL A 476 -41.31 -31.38 -11.30
C VAL A 476 -41.74 -29.98 -10.87
N ASP A 477 -41.25 -29.54 -9.70
CA ASP A 477 -41.36 -28.14 -9.29
C ASP A 477 -40.39 -27.29 -10.12
N ARG A 478 -40.91 -26.65 -11.16
CA ARG A 478 -40.12 -25.86 -12.11
C ARG A 478 -39.46 -24.64 -11.46
N ASP A 479 -40.07 -24.05 -10.43
CA ASP A 479 -39.49 -22.90 -9.73
C ASP A 479 -38.35 -23.34 -8.81
N ALA A 480 -38.49 -24.50 -8.16
CA ALA A 480 -37.37 -25.11 -7.43
C ALA A 480 -36.21 -25.45 -8.35
N LEU A 481 -36.48 -26.11 -9.48
CA LEU A 481 -35.44 -26.46 -10.47
C LEU A 481 -34.75 -25.21 -11.01
N ARG A 482 -35.49 -24.16 -11.34
CA ARG A 482 -34.92 -22.87 -11.77
C ARG A 482 -34.00 -22.29 -10.71
N ARG A 483 -34.40 -22.28 -9.43
CA ARG A 483 -33.54 -21.82 -8.33
C ARG A 483 -32.27 -22.65 -8.22
N GLU A 484 -32.36 -23.98 -8.36
CA GLU A 484 -31.20 -24.87 -8.31
C GLU A 484 -30.23 -24.61 -9.46
N VAL A 485 -30.72 -24.47 -10.70
CA VAL A 485 -29.88 -24.16 -11.87
C VAL A 485 -29.14 -22.84 -11.67
N TRP A 486 -29.84 -21.76 -11.29
CA TRP A 486 -29.21 -20.47 -11.03
C TRP A 486 -28.17 -20.53 -9.90
N ALA A 487 -28.47 -21.28 -8.83
CA ALA A 487 -27.55 -21.47 -7.70
C ALA A 487 -26.28 -22.23 -8.13
N THR A 488 -26.41 -23.32 -8.88
CA THR A 488 -25.29 -24.11 -9.40
C THR A 488 -24.40 -23.29 -10.33
N LEU A 489 -24.99 -22.57 -11.29
CA LEU A 489 -24.23 -21.71 -12.20
C LEU A 489 -23.53 -20.57 -11.45
N GLY A 490 -24.19 -20.01 -10.43
CA GLY A 490 -23.61 -18.98 -9.57
C GLY A 490 -22.40 -19.48 -8.78
N GLU A 491 -22.44 -20.71 -8.27
CA GLU A 491 -21.30 -21.35 -7.59
C GLU A 491 -20.12 -21.54 -8.55
N TRP A 492 -20.36 -22.06 -9.75
CA TRP A 492 -19.30 -22.23 -10.76
C TRP A 492 -18.70 -20.92 -11.26
N CYS A 493 -19.50 -19.85 -11.33
CA CYS A 493 -18.96 -18.52 -11.65
C CYS A 493 -18.09 -17.97 -10.52
N ARG A 494 -18.47 -18.16 -9.25
CA ARG A 494 -17.68 -17.75 -8.08
C ARG A 494 -16.39 -18.54 -7.94
N ASP A 495 -16.41 -19.84 -8.24
CA ASP A 495 -15.22 -20.70 -8.27
C ASP A 495 -14.31 -20.43 -9.48
N GLY A 496 -14.79 -19.59 -10.41
CA GLY A 496 -14.07 -19.20 -11.61
C GLY A 496 -13.99 -20.29 -12.68
N LEU A 497 -14.91 -21.26 -12.65
CA LEU A 497 -15.06 -22.28 -13.69
C LEU A 497 -15.81 -21.73 -14.91
N LEU A 498 -16.79 -20.86 -14.66
CA LEU A 498 -17.55 -20.14 -15.68
C LEU A 498 -17.36 -18.63 -15.53
N CYS A 499 -17.65 -17.90 -16.61
CA CYS A 499 -17.81 -16.45 -16.59
C CYS A 499 -18.91 -16.00 -17.54
N GLN A 500 -19.42 -14.79 -17.33
CA GLN A 500 -20.31 -14.14 -18.30
C GLN A 500 -19.55 -13.91 -19.62
N ARG A 501 -20.18 -14.30 -20.73
CA ARG A 501 -19.65 -14.13 -22.09
C ARG A 501 -19.89 -12.70 -22.56
N GLY A 502 -18.83 -12.02 -23.02
CA GLY A 502 -18.95 -10.72 -23.66
C GLY A 502 -19.65 -10.77 -25.02
N THR A 503 -20.03 -9.60 -25.54
CA THR A 503 -20.75 -9.45 -26.83
C THR A 503 -19.89 -9.74 -28.07
N GLN A 504 -18.59 -9.99 -27.90
CA GLN A 504 -17.68 -10.42 -28.98
C GLN A 504 -17.15 -11.82 -28.68
N ASP A 505 -16.96 -12.62 -29.73
CA ASP A 505 -16.18 -13.87 -29.69
C ASP A 505 -14.71 -13.56 -29.35
N ALA A 506 -14.45 -13.23 -28.09
CA ALA A 506 -13.12 -13.08 -27.51
C ALA A 506 -12.48 -14.43 -27.18
N SER A 507 -13.05 -15.54 -27.68
CA SER A 507 -12.38 -16.84 -27.66
C SER A 507 -11.30 -16.88 -28.74
N ARG A 508 -10.11 -16.33 -28.40
CA ARG A 508 -8.79 -16.86 -28.84
C ARG A 508 -7.58 -16.07 -28.37
N HIS A 509 -7.71 -14.91 -27.74
CA HIS A 509 -6.54 -14.13 -27.31
C HIS A 509 -6.66 -13.65 -25.85
N ALA A 510 -6.76 -14.60 -24.91
CA ALA A 510 -6.45 -14.35 -23.50
C ALA A 510 -5.16 -15.10 -23.14
N SER A 511 -4.09 -14.73 -23.83
CA SER A 511 -2.71 -14.93 -23.37
C SER A 511 -1.99 -13.58 -23.47
N GLU A 512 -2.60 -12.54 -22.92
CA GLU A 512 -1.78 -11.49 -22.32
C GLU A 512 -1.48 -11.98 -20.91
N ALA A 513 -0.44 -12.80 -20.85
CA ALA A 513 0.28 -13.03 -19.63
C ALA A 513 0.46 -11.68 -18.93
N ALA A 514 0.08 -11.60 -17.65
CA ALA A 514 0.73 -10.68 -16.72
C ALA A 514 2.20 -10.62 -17.13
N PRO A 515 2.75 -9.42 -17.42
CA PRO A 515 3.95 -9.25 -18.22
C PRO A 515 4.89 -10.35 -17.80
N ALA A 516 5.10 -11.30 -18.74
CA ALA A 516 5.84 -12.54 -18.47
C ALA A 516 6.97 -12.10 -17.58
N LYS A 517 7.04 -12.61 -16.33
CA LYS A 517 8.04 -12.19 -15.36
C LYS A 517 9.34 -12.22 -16.14
N THR A 518 9.80 -11.06 -16.58
CA THR A 518 11.10 -10.92 -17.17
C THR A 518 11.94 -10.93 -15.92
N ASP A 519 12.10 -12.12 -15.35
CA ASP A 519 13.35 -12.50 -14.73
C ASP A 519 14.34 -12.35 -15.88
N ALA A 520 14.76 -11.09 -16.09
CA ALA A 520 15.85 -10.77 -16.95
C ALA A 520 16.95 -11.71 -16.50
N THR A 521 17.46 -12.51 -17.43
CA THR A 521 18.56 -13.44 -17.17
C THR A 521 19.59 -12.69 -16.32
N PRO A 522 19.95 -13.19 -15.12
CA PRO A 522 20.79 -12.46 -14.19
C PRO A 522 22.02 -11.95 -14.93
N GLN A 523 22.16 -10.64 -15.06
CA GLN A 523 23.28 -10.07 -15.79
C GLN A 523 24.47 -10.05 -14.83
N ALA A 524 25.56 -10.72 -15.23
CA ALA A 524 26.82 -10.64 -14.52
C ALA A 524 27.45 -9.27 -14.77
N MET A 525 27.82 -8.59 -13.69
CA MET A 525 28.55 -7.32 -13.70
C MET A 525 29.90 -7.53 -13.02
N GLN A 526 30.96 -6.94 -13.56
CA GLN A 526 32.23 -6.86 -12.88
C GLN A 526 32.18 -5.68 -11.92
N LEU A 527 32.29 -5.96 -10.63
CA LEU A 527 32.51 -4.95 -9.60
C LEU A 527 34.01 -4.88 -9.31
N ALA A 528 34.62 -3.71 -9.44
CA ALA A 528 36.04 -3.50 -9.16
C ALA A 528 36.24 -2.43 -8.08
N VAL A 529 36.86 -2.81 -6.96
CA VAL A 529 37.14 -1.93 -5.82
C VAL A 529 38.48 -2.34 -5.21
N ASP A 530 39.33 -1.37 -4.87
CA ASP A 530 40.61 -1.62 -4.15
C ASP A 530 41.48 -2.67 -4.86
N GLY A 531 41.56 -2.58 -6.19
CA GLY A 531 42.29 -3.53 -7.05
C GLY A 531 41.70 -4.95 -7.12
N LYS A 532 40.69 -5.28 -6.31
CA LYS A 532 39.96 -6.54 -6.32
C LYS A 532 38.79 -6.49 -7.30
N ARG A 533 38.40 -7.66 -7.81
CA ARG A 533 37.31 -7.80 -8.78
C ARG A 533 36.38 -8.93 -8.35
N TRP A 534 35.08 -8.71 -8.49
CA TRP A 534 34.03 -9.69 -8.23
C TRP A 534 33.10 -9.79 -9.44
N ALA A 535 32.52 -10.98 -9.64
CA ALA A 535 31.38 -11.17 -10.52
C ALA A 535 30.09 -11.02 -9.68
N LEU A 536 29.40 -9.88 -9.84
CA LEU A 536 28.15 -9.57 -9.17
C LEU A 536 26.96 -9.92 -10.07
N TYR A 537 26.11 -10.84 -9.62
CA TYR A 537 24.90 -11.24 -10.31
C TYR A 537 23.69 -10.50 -9.75
N LEU A 538 22.91 -9.87 -10.63
CA LEU A 538 21.79 -9.01 -10.26
C LEU A 538 20.46 -9.55 -10.82
N PRO A 539 19.41 -9.68 -10.00
CA PRO A 539 18.20 -10.42 -10.37
C PRO A 539 17.11 -9.52 -10.96
N SER A 540 17.30 -8.19 -10.99
CA SER A 540 16.25 -7.26 -11.43
C SER A 540 16.81 -5.91 -11.90
N GLY A 541 16.07 -5.25 -12.80
CA GLY A 541 16.36 -3.89 -13.28
C GLY A 541 16.45 -2.83 -12.17
N PRO A 542 15.54 -2.80 -11.17
CA PRO A 542 15.65 -1.85 -10.06
C PRO A 542 16.92 -2.01 -9.23
N ALA A 543 17.32 -3.25 -8.93
CA ALA A 543 18.59 -3.52 -8.23
C ALA A 543 19.81 -3.11 -9.06
N MET A 544 19.78 -3.39 -10.37
CA MET A 544 20.80 -2.95 -11.32
C MET A 544 20.94 -1.43 -11.30
N ASN A 545 19.85 -0.69 -11.56
CA ASN A 545 19.90 0.77 -11.64
C ASN A 545 20.40 1.40 -10.34
N ARG A 546 19.95 0.91 -9.18
CA ARG A 546 20.41 1.44 -7.90
C ARG A 546 21.89 1.18 -7.65
N LEU A 547 22.38 -0.03 -7.92
CA LEU A 547 23.80 -0.34 -7.72
C LEU A 547 24.70 0.30 -8.78
N THR A 548 24.25 0.40 -10.03
CA THR A 548 24.97 1.15 -11.08
C THR A 548 25.04 2.64 -10.73
N ALA A 549 23.98 3.24 -10.19
CA ALA A 549 24.02 4.61 -9.72
C ALA A 549 25.02 4.80 -8.55
N LEU A 550 25.08 3.84 -7.63
CA LEU A 550 25.98 3.91 -6.47
C LEU A 550 27.46 3.67 -6.84
N PHE A 551 27.75 2.67 -7.66
CA PHE A 551 29.13 2.26 -7.99
C PHE A 551 29.66 2.85 -9.30
N ALA A 552 28.80 3.47 -10.12
CA ALA A 552 29.15 4.11 -11.38
C ALA A 552 30.12 3.28 -12.24
N GLY A 553 31.27 3.85 -12.62
CA GLY A 553 32.28 3.19 -13.45
C GLY A 553 32.95 1.95 -12.82
N ALA A 554 32.76 1.70 -11.53
CA ALA A 554 33.25 0.49 -10.87
C ALA A 554 32.40 -0.76 -11.18
N LEU A 555 31.19 -0.58 -11.72
CA LEU A 555 30.28 -1.65 -12.09
C LEU A 555 30.09 -1.70 -13.62
N VAL A 556 30.73 -2.66 -14.29
CA VAL A 556 30.69 -2.78 -15.76
C VAL A 556 30.14 -4.13 -16.21
N PRO A 557 29.48 -4.23 -17.39
CA PRO A 557 29.00 -5.51 -17.90
C PRO A 557 30.11 -6.56 -18.03
N LEU A 558 29.82 -7.80 -17.63
CA LEU A 558 30.76 -8.92 -17.66
C LEU A 558 30.16 -10.10 -18.44
N SER A 559 30.95 -10.69 -19.33
CA SER A 559 30.54 -11.92 -20.02
C SER A 559 30.60 -13.14 -19.09
N ASP A 560 29.71 -14.11 -19.26
CA ASP A 560 29.67 -15.34 -18.46
C ASP A 560 31.02 -16.08 -18.41
N GLN A 561 31.77 -16.12 -19.52
CA GLN A 561 33.09 -16.76 -19.58
C GLN A 561 34.11 -16.08 -18.66
N ALA A 562 34.10 -14.75 -18.60
CA ALA A 562 34.99 -13.97 -17.75
C ALA A 562 34.57 -14.04 -16.28
N ALA A 563 33.27 -14.22 -16.00
CA ALA A 563 32.74 -14.31 -14.64
C ALA A 563 33.21 -15.56 -13.88
N ILE A 564 33.50 -16.67 -14.57
CA ILE A 564 33.98 -17.93 -13.97
C ILE A 564 35.29 -17.75 -13.19
N HIS A 565 36.11 -16.76 -13.58
CA HIS A 565 37.43 -16.53 -13.00
C HIS A 565 37.42 -15.53 -11.83
N LEU A 566 36.26 -14.99 -11.45
CA LEU A 566 36.14 -14.02 -10.37
C LEU A 566 35.36 -14.59 -9.18
N PRO A 567 35.68 -14.16 -7.94
CA PRO A 567 34.83 -14.41 -6.78
C PRO A 567 33.39 -13.98 -7.04
N ARG A 568 32.45 -14.85 -6.67
CA ARG A 568 31.02 -14.67 -6.96
C ARG A 568 30.31 -13.92 -5.84
N LEU A 569 29.56 -12.89 -6.22
CA LEU A 569 28.57 -12.20 -5.39
C LEU A 569 27.20 -12.30 -6.06
N ASP A 570 26.18 -12.62 -5.27
CA ASP A 570 24.82 -12.76 -5.75
C ASP A 570 23.89 -11.83 -4.98
N VAL A 571 23.09 -11.06 -5.71
CA VAL A 571 21.87 -10.49 -5.16
C VAL A 571 20.73 -11.45 -5.50
N LEU A 572 20.11 -12.00 -4.47
CA LEU A 572 19.03 -12.94 -4.58
C LEU A 572 17.71 -12.24 -4.32
N ARG A 573 16.69 -12.56 -5.12
CA ARG A 573 15.32 -12.09 -4.92
C ARG A 573 14.60 -13.02 -3.96
N GLU A 574 14.02 -12.47 -2.90
CA GLU A 574 13.20 -13.21 -1.94
C GLU A 574 11.75 -12.71 -2.00
N THR A 575 10.81 -13.42 -1.37
CA THR A 575 9.42 -12.89 -1.26
C THR A 575 9.39 -11.54 -0.53
N ALA A 576 10.34 -11.33 0.40
CA ALA A 576 10.46 -10.12 1.20
C ALA A 576 11.78 -9.40 0.95
N GLY A 577 11.95 -8.90 -0.28
CA GLY A 577 13.10 -8.04 -0.63
C GLY A 577 14.26 -8.83 -1.22
N TYR A 578 15.48 -8.52 -0.77
CA TYR A 578 16.71 -9.04 -1.35
C TYR A 578 17.62 -9.67 -0.28
N SER A 579 18.49 -10.56 -0.74
CA SER A 579 19.62 -11.07 0.03
C SER A 579 20.90 -10.92 -0.75
N LEU A 580 21.98 -10.58 -0.07
CA LEU A 580 23.33 -10.55 -0.59
C LEU A 580 24.04 -11.85 -0.16
N ALA A 581 24.55 -12.59 -1.13
CA ALA A 581 25.32 -13.80 -0.89
C ALA A 581 26.72 -13.71 -1.52
N ALA A 582 27.70 -14.30 -0.85
CA ALA A 582 29.08 -14.40 -1.30
C ALA A 582 29.54 -15.86 -1.25
N GLY A 583 30.05 -16.39 -2.36
CA GLY A 583 30.50 -17.79 -2.39
C GLY A 583 29.41 -18.84 -2.08
N GLY A 584 28.14 -18.49 -2.24
CA GLY A 584 26.99 -19.36 -1.94
C GLY A 584 26.43 -19.22 -0.52
N GLU A 585 27.04 -18.40 0.35
CA GLU A 585 26.54 -18.14 1.70
C GLU A 585 25.88 -16.75 1.78
N VAL A 586 24.75 -16.66 2.48
CA VAL A 586 24.06 -15.38 2.69
C VAL A 586 24.82 -14.54 3.71
N VAL A 587 25.31 -13.39 3.26
CA VAL A 587 26.02 -12.41 4.08
C VAL A 587 25.03 -11.46 4.76
N ALA A 588 23.98 -11.07 4.04
CA ALA A 588 22.91 -10.22 4.55
C ALA A 588 21.59 -10.56 3.87
N GLY A 589 20.48 -10.55 4.60
CA GLY A 589 19.16 -10.91 4.06
C GLY A 589 18.03 -10.05 4.56
N ARG A 590 16.86 -10.18 3.93
CA ARG A 590 15.67 -9.32 4.14
C ARG A 590 15.98 -7.83 3.94
N LEU A 591 16.77 -7.53 2.92
CA LEU A 591 17.16 -6.18 2.58
C LEU A 591 16.08 -5.55 1.71
N THR A 592 15.69 -4.34 2.06
CA THR A 592 15.03 -3.44 1.08
C THR A 592 16.02 -3.10 -0.04
N LEU A 593 15.50 -2.64 -1.17
CA LEU A 593 16.28 -2.12 -2.29
C LEU A 593 17.18 -0.96 -1.84
N ALA A 594 16.72 -0.12 -0.91
CA ALA A 594 17.53 0.96 -0.34
C ALA A 594 18.72 0.43 0.49
N GLN A 595 18.56 -0.71 1.17
CA GLN A 595 19.60 -1.32 2.01
C GLN A 595 20.61 -2.16 1.21
N LEU A 596 20.34 -2.47 -0.05
CA LEU A 596 21.21 -3.30 -0.88
C LEU A 596 22.62 -2.71 -1.06
N GLY A 597 22.69 -1.42 -1.40
CA GLY A 597 23.95 -0.69 -1.55
C GLY A 597 24.77 -0.65 -0.25
N PRO A 598 24.20 -0.18 0.88
CA PRO A 598 24.85 -0.20 2.18
C PRO A 598 25.34 -1.60 2.61
N ALA A 599 24.56 -2.66 2.39
CA ALA A 599 24.97 -4.02 2.72
C ALA A 599 26.17 -4.48 1.87
N LEU A 600 26.17 -4.18 0.56
CA LEU A 600 27.29 -4.49 -0.32
C LEU A 600 28.54 -3.70 0.07
N LEU A 601 28.41 -2.40 0.39
CA LEU A 601 29.54 -1.59 0.88
C LEU A 601 30.14 -2.17 2.16
N GLY A 602 29.30 -2.53 3.14
CA GLY A 602 29.76 -3.16 4.39
C GLY A 602 30.52 -4.47 4.13
N TYR A 603 30.04 -5.30 3.21
CA TYR A 603 30.76 -6.50 2.79
C TYR A 603 32.13 -6.18 2.17
N LEU A 604 32.20 -5.21 1.25
CA LEU A 604 33.45 -4.82 0.58
C LEU A 604 34.49 -4.26 1.56
N VAL A 605 34.05 -3.46 2.54
CA VAL A 605 34.90 -2.99 3.64
C VAL A 605 35.47 -4.17 4.41
N GLY A 606 34.64 -5.15 4.77
CA GLY A 606 35.09 -6.37 5.47
C GLY A 606 36.11 -7.17 4.65
N GLN A 607 35.97 -7.23 3.32
CA GLN A 607 36.93 -7.88 2.43
C GLN A 607 38.26 -7.14 2.32
N ALA A 608 38.35 -5.87 2.71
CA ALA A 608 39.60 -5.10 2.72
C ALA A 608 40.44 -5.33 3.98
N CYS A 609 39.88 -5.93 5.04
CA CYS A 609 40.60 -6.30 6.26
C CYS A 609 41.63 -7.40 6.00
N THR A 610 42.80 -7.27 6.59
CA THR A 610 43.82 -8.34 6.65
C THR A 610 44.26 -8.53 8.11
N PRO A 611 44.91 -9.66 8.47
CA PRO A 611 45.42 -9.86 9.83
C PRO A 611 46.33 -8.73 10.33
N ASP A 612 47.05 -8.09 9.40
CA ASP A 612 48.02 -7.05 9.71
C ASP A 612 47.44 -5.63 9.58
N HIS A 613 46.31 -5.45 8.88
CA HIS A 613 45.79 -4.12 8.54
C HIS A 613 44.28 -4.03 8.85
N SER A 614 43.94 -3.15 9.79
CA SER A 614 42.55 -2.85 10.16
C SER A 614 41.94 -1.83 9.20
N VAL A 615 40.62 -1.85 9.07
CA VAL A 615 39.89 -0.92 8.19
C VAL A 615 38.91 -0.10 9.01
N LEU A 616 38.82 1.20 8.71
CA LEU A 616 37.79 2.09 9.22
C LEU A 616 36.65 2.20 8.21
N ASP A 617 35.44 1.85 8.62
CA ASP A 617 34.22 2.16 7.88
C ASP A 617 33.78 3.61 8.16
N ALA A 618 34.52 4.56 7.61
CA ALA A 618 34.33 5.99 7.82
C ALA A 618 34.46 6.76 6.50
N GLY A 619 33.97 8.00 6.49
CA GLY A 619 34.22 8.93 5.39
C GLY A 619 35.66 9.45 5.44
N LEU A 620 36.24 9.73 4.28
CA LEU A 620 37.54 10.35 4.11
C LEU A 620 37.42 11.48 3.10
N LEU A 621 37.64 12.71 3.56
CA LEU A 621 37.68 13.88 2.72
C LEU A 621 39.13 14.17 2.33
N ILE A 622 39.36 14.41 1.04
CA ILE A 622 40.65 14.66 0.45
C ILE A 622 40.57 15.97 -0.29
N THR A 623 41.22 17.00 0.23
CA THR A 623 41.28 18.31 -0.41
C THR A 623 42.15 18.27 -1.68
N PRO A 624 42.00 19.23 -2.62
CA PRO A 624 42.86 19.34 -3.81
C PRO A 624 44.37 19.42 -3.49
N GLN A 625 44.72 19.87 -2.29
CA GLN A 625 46.09 20.02 -1.83
C GLN A 625 46.66 18.73 -1.21
N GLY A 626 45.87 17.65 -1.15
CA GLY A 626 46.28 16.35 -0.60
C GLY A 626 46.10 16.21 0.91
N THR A 627 45.48 17.19 1.57
CA THR A 627 45.14 17.10 3.00
C THR A 627 43.98 16.12 3.21
N GLY A 628 44.22 15.08 4.01
CA GLY A 628 43.21 14.09 4.40
C GLY A 628 42.52 14.43 5.73
N VAL A 629 41.20 14.28 5.77
CA VAL A 629 40.37 14.46 6.96
C VAL A 629 39.44 13.27 7.13
N LEU A 630 39.50 12.63 8.30
CA LEU A 630 38.64 11.50 8.63
C LEU A 630 37.28 12.01 9.14
N CYS A 631 36.19 11.50 8.58
CA CYS A 631 34.82 11.84 8.92
C CYS A 631 34.15 10.66 9.64
N LEU A 632 34.15 10.72 10.97
CA LEU A 632 33.61 9.71 11.89
C LEU A 632 32.15 10.01 12.26
N PHE A 633 31.34 10.28 11.25
CA PHE A 633 29.89 10.34 11.39
C PHE A 633 29.29 9.38 10.38
N ALA A 634 28.08 8.90 10.65
CA ALA A 634 27.37 8.03 9.71
C ALA A 634 27.10 8.84 8.44
N VAL A 635 27.96 8.69 7.43
CA VAL A 635 27.94 9.57 6.25
C VAL A 635 26.61 9.45 5.48
N GLY A 636 25.88 8.34 5.64
CA GLY A 636 24.53 8.16 5.12
C GLY A 636 23.40 8.80 5.95
N GLU A 637 23.66 9.21 7.19
CA GLU A 637 22.69 9.92 8.06
C GLU A 637 22.95 11.44 8.06
N HIS A 638 24.12 11.88 7.58
CA HIS A 638 24.55 13.28 7.55
C HIS A 638 24.97 13.74 6.15
N ILE A 639 24.18 13.42 5.13
CA ILE A 639 24.47 13.72 3.72
C ILE A 639 24.63 15.23 3.48
N ASP A 640 23.78 16.08 4.05
CA ASP A 640 23.87 17.54 3.91
C ASP A 640 25.21 18.09 4.40
N VAL A 641 25.67 17.59 5.54
CA VAL A 641 26.97 17.96 6.12
C VAL A 641 28.08 17.53 5.19
N ALA A 642 28.01 16.30 4.67
CA ALA A 642 29.00 15.74 3.79
C ALA A 642 29.07 16.48 2.44
N GLN A 643 27.94 16.87 1.84
CA GLN A 643 27.87 17.71 0.63
C GLN A 643 28.44 19.11 0.87
N ARG A 644 28.19 19.72 2.03
CA ARG A 644 28.79 21.01 2.41
C ARG A 644 30.30 20.90 2.62
N LEU A 645 30.79 19.83 3.22
CA LEU A 645 32.22 19.57 3.39
C LEU A 645 32.93 19.46 2.04
N VAL A 646 32.35 18.72 1.10
CA VAL A 646 32.84 18.64 -0.29
C VAL A 646 32.86 20.03 -0.93
N SER A 647 31.74 20.75 -0.85
CA SER A 647 31.62 22.09 -1.46
C SER A 647 32.59 23.12 -0.88
N ALA A 648 32.82 23.09 0.44
CA ALA A 648 33.69 24.04 1.14
C ALA A 648 35.19 23.74 0.98
N SER A 649 35.55 22.48 0.73
CA SER A 649 36.94 22.07 0.52
C SER A 649 37.35 22.02 -0.95
N ASP A 650 36.38 22.03 -1.88
CA ASP A 650 36.58 21.66 -3.29
C ASP A 650 37.21 20.26 -3.43
N GLY A 651 37.01 19.40 -2.41
CA GLY A 651 37.67 18.12 -2.25
C GLY A 651 36.82 16.92 -2.67
N VAL A 652 37.42 15.74 -2.57
CA VAL A 652 36.79 14.45 -2.85
C VAL A 652 36.45 13.76 -1.53
N LEU A 653 35.20 13.31 -1.38
CA LEU A 653 34.79 12.50 -0.24
C LEU A 653 34.59 11.04 -0.67
N THR A 654 35.29 10.12 -0.02
CA THR A 654 35.23 8.68 -0.24
C THR A 654 34.91 7.94 1.07
N ARG A 655 34.57 6.66 1.00
CA ARG A 655 34.35 5.78 2.14
C ARG A 655 35.45 4.73 2.24
N GLY A 656 35.73 4.30 3.47
CA GLY A 656 36.59 3.17 3.76
C GLY A 656 38.08 3.53 3.74
N VAL A 657 38.77 3.22 4.83
CA VAL A 657 40.17 3.59 5.01
C VAL A 657 40.95 2.44 5.63
N ARG A 658 42.05 2.02 5.02
CA ARG A 658 42.98 1.06 5.63
C ARG A 658 44.00 1.80 6.49
N LEU A 659 44.13 1.37 7.74
CA LEU A 659 45.02 1.97 8.72
C LEU A 659 46.42 1.37 8.63
N SER A 660 47.43 2.24 8.63
CA SER A 660 48.83 1.87 8.86
C SER A 660 49.25 2.41 10.23
N LEU A 661 49.27 1.55 11.25
CA LEU A 661 49.60 1.94 12.63
C LEU A 661 51.11 2.09 12.87
N ASP A 662 51.94 1.66 11.91
CA ASP A 662 53.41 1.69 12.02
C ASP A 662 54.04 3.03 11.58
N ASP A 663 53.28 3.89 10.89
CA ASP A 663 53.75 5.15 10.31
C ASP A 663 53.07 6.38 10.97
N ALA A 664 53.68 7.58 10.84
CA ALA A 664 53.00 8.87 11.02
C ALA A 664 51.66 8.85 10.25
N PRO A 665 50.61 9.62 10.63
CA PRO A 665 49.22 9.22 10.40
C PRO A 665 48.81 9.13 8.93
N VAL A 666 49.24 8.03 8.30
CA VAL A 666 49.13 7.73 6.89
C VAL A 666 48.13 6.60 6.75
N ILE A 667 47.26 6.77 5.79
CA ILE A 667 46.17 5.86 5.50
C ILE A 667 46.12 5.54 4.02
N GLU A 668 45.53 4.40 3.68
CA GLU A 668 45.27 4.02 2.29
C GLU A 668 43.76 4.11 2.04
N PRO A 669 43.30 4.95 1.10
CA PRO A 669 41.88 5.05 0.80
C PRO A 669 41.39 3.82 0.04
N LEU A 670 40.23 3.27 0.42
CA LEU A 670 39.60 2.16 -0.33
C LEU A 670 38.84 2.65 -1.58
N GLY A 671 38.54 3.94 -1.64
CA GLY A 671 37.82 4.55 -2.76
C GLY A 671 36.34 4.20 -2.81
N LEU A 672 35.73 3.61 -1.77
CA LEU A 672 34.34 3.18 -1.85
C LEU A 672 33.38 4.38 -1.97
N PRO A 673 32.30 4.25 -2.75
CA PRO A 673 31.36 5.35 -2.90
C PRO A 673 30.55 5.58 -1.63
N ILE A 674 30.09 6.83 -1.47
CA ILE A 674 29.12 7.21 -0.46
C ILE A 674 27.78 7.46 -1.17
N PRO A 675 26.68 6.82 -0.72
CA PRO A 675 25.35 7.07 -1.26
C PRO A 675 25.06 8.58 -1.33
N GLU A 676 24.49 9.03 -2.45
CA GLU A 676 23.98 10.41 -2.65
C GLU A 676 25.02 11.54 -2.70
N ILE A 677 26.32 11.24 -2.57
CA ILE A 677 27.40 12.24 -2.66
C ILE A 677 28.19 12.12 -3.96
N ILE A 678 28.45 10.89 -4.44
CA ILE A 678 29.26 10.69 -5.64
C ILE A 678 28.34 10.56 -6.86
N ALA A 679 28.19 11.64 -7.60
CA ALA A 679 27.62 11.62 -8.94
C ALA A 679 28.75 11.59 -9.98
N GLY A 680 29.32 10.41 -10.27
CA GLY A 680 30.28 10.30 -11.39
C GLY A 680 31.34 9.21 -11.28
N VAL A 681 32.42 9.41 -12.04
CA VAL A 681 33.59 8.54 -12.13
C VAL A 681 34.29 8.51 -10.77
N MET A 682 34.62 7.31 -10.29
CA MET A 682 35.42 7.13 -9.09
C MET A 682 36.72 7.94 -9.21
N PRO A 683 37.03 8.80 -8.23
CA PRO A 683 38.19 9.68 -8.27
C PRO A 683 39.48 8.84 -8.32
N ASP A 684 40.48 9.31 -9.07
CA ASP A 684 41.82 8.74 -9.00
C ASP A 684 42.43 9.15 -7.66
N LEU A 685 42.52 8.19 -6.74
CA LEU A 685 42.93 8.44 -5.37
C LEU A 685 44.41 8.08 -5.19
N PRO A 686 45.19 8.89 -4.46
CA PRO A 686 46.57 8.55 -4.14
C PRO A 686 46.64 7.30 -3.25
N ASP A 687 47.67 6.49 -3.45
CA ASP A 687 47.88 5.23 -2.70
C ASP A 687 47.96 5.45 -1.18
N ARG A 688 48.54 6.58 -0.76
CA ARG A 688 48.75 6.95 0.65
C ARG A 688 48.42 8.42 0.89
N ILE A 689 47.72 8.70 1.98
CA ILE A 689 47.30 10.05 2.38
C ILE A 689 47.70 10.28 3.83
N THR A 690 48.30 11.44 4.11
CA THR A 690 48.56 11.89 5.48
C THR A 690 47.32 12.61 6.02
N LEU A 691 46.79 12.12 7.14
CA LEU A 691 45.70 12.78 7.84
C LEU A 691 46.21 14.00 8.61
N GLN A 692 45.42 15.07 8.56
CA GLN A 692 45.65 16.30 9.33
C GLN A 692 44.54 16.56 10.35
N GLY A 693 43.37 15.91 10.19
CA GLY A 693 42.28 16.08 11.13
C GLY A 693 41.23 14.98 11.13
N VAL A 694 40.39 15.06 12.17
CA VAL A 694 39.24 14.17 12.40
C VAL A 694 38.03 15.03 12.73
N LEU A 695 36.91 14.70 12.09
CA LEU A 695 35.58 15.24 12.33
C LEU A 695 34.70 14.17 12.96
N VAL A 696 33.98 14.55 14.01
CA VAL A 696 32.92 13.74 14.65
C VAL A 696 31.62 14.54 14.67
N ALA A 697 30.48 13.84 14.72
CA ALA A 697 29.22 14.47 15.10
C ALA A 697 29.27 14.84 16.59
N GLY A 698 28.79 16.03 16.95
CA GLY A 698 28.78 16.54 18.32
C GLY A 698 27.37 16.85 18.82
N ASP A 699 27.15 16.67 20.12
CA ASP A 699 25.86 16.92 20.78
C ASP A 699 25.73 18.35 21.36
N GLY A 700 26.72 19.22 21.12
CA GLY A 700 26.78 20.57 21.68
C GLY A 700 26.08 21.63 20.83
N ASP A 701 25.77 22.76 21.47
CA ASP A 701 25.19 23.95 20.81
C ASP A 701 26.19 24.65 19.87
N ASP A 702 27.49 24.38 20.01
CA ASP A 702 28.53 24.97 19.19
C ASP A 702 28.51 24.40 17.76
N VAL A 703 28.43 25.29 16.77
CA VAL A 703 28.43 24.95 15.33
C VAL A 703 29.68 24.15 14.93
N ILE A 704 30.86 24.52 15.47
CA ILE A 704 32.12 23.75 15.35
C ILE A 704 32.84 23.76 16.71
N GLY A 705 32.90 22.60 17.35
CA GLY A 705 33.54 22.42 18.66
C GLY A 705 34.90 21.71 18.58
N THR A 706 35.55 21.55 19.73
CA THR A 706 36.77 20.72 19.89
C THR A 706 36.48 19.57 20.85
N PRO A 707 36.23 18.35 20.35
CA PRO A 707 35.86 17.21 21.17
C PRO A 707 37.05 16.68 21.99
N SER A 708 36.77 15.95 23.07
CA SER A 708 37.83 15.30 23.84
C SER A 708 38.46 14.16 23.02
N ALA A 709 39.72 13.83 23.31
CA ALA A 709 40.41 12.72 22.63
C ALA A 709 39.70 11.38 22.87
N LEU A 710 39.12 11.22 24.06
CA LEU A 710 38.45 9.99 24.47
C LEU A 710 37.12 9.79 23.72
N ASP A 711 36.36 10.86 23.50
CA ASP A 711 35.12 10.79 22.74
C ASP A 711 35.40 10.39 21.29
N VAL A 712 36.38 11.05 20.66
CA VAL A 712 36.81 10.73 19.29
C VAL A 712 37.32 9.29 19.19
N LEU A 713 38.11 8.81 20.18
CA LEU A 713 38.59 7.43 20.20
C LEU A 713 37.42 6.44 20.32
N GLY A 714 36.42 6.73 21.14
CA GLY A 714 35.21 5.92 21.26
C GLY A 714 34.46 5.79 19.94
N THR A 715 34.25 6.90 19.23
CA THR A 715 33.62 6.89 17.90
C THR A 715 34.47 6.16 16.87
N LEU A 716 35.79 6.38 16.86
CA LEU A 716 36.71 5.75 15.92
C LEU A 716 36.72 4.22 16.08
N LEU A 717 36.75 3.72 17.32
CA LEU A 717 36.73 2.29 17.61
C LEU A 717 35.44 1.61 17.14
N ALA A 718 34.29 2.30 17.20
CA ALA A 718 33.03 1.78 16.68
C ALA A 718 33.04 1.60 15.14
N CYS A 719 33.84 2.42 14.44
CA CYS A 719 34.05 2.35 12.99
C CYS A 719 35.13 1.34 12.57
N CYS A 720 35.97 0.85 13.50
CA CYS A 720 36.99 -0.14 13.19
C CYS A 720 36.37 -1.50 12.82
N ARG A 721 36.96 -2.13 11.82
CA ARG A 721 36.74 -3.52 11.41
C ARG A 721 38.07 -4.24 11.43
N PHE A 722 38.07 -5.43 12.01
CA PHE A 722 39.22 -6.31 12.14
C PHE A 722 38.95 -7.60 11.36
N ALA A 723 40.01 -8.33 11.02
CA ALA A 723 39.87 -9.65 10.40
C ALA A 723 39.06 -10.58 11.34
N ASP A 724 38.20 -11.41 10.74
CA ASP A 724 37.32 -12.38 11.43
C ASP A 724 36.41 -11.78 12.52
N ASP A 725 36.05 -10.48 12.40
CA ASP A 725 35.27 -9.73 13.39
C ASP A 725 35.85 -9.80 14.81
N ALA A 726 37.18 -9.96 14.92
CA ALA A 726 37.86 -9.98 16.21
C ALA A 726 37.73 -8.62 16.95
N PRO A 727 37.64 -8.62 18.28
CA PRO A 727 37.70 -7.39 19.05
C PRO A 727 39.08 -6.72 18.94
N ALA A 728 39.11 -5.39 19.08
CA ALA A 728 40.36 -4.63 19.06
C ALA A 728 41.32 -5.09 20.16
N ALA A 729 42.57 -5.38 19.79
CA ALA A 729 43.62 -5.69 20.77
C ALA A 729 43.97 -4.44 21.60
N PRO A 730 44.35 -4.59 22.89
CA PRO A 730 44.74 -3.45 23.74
C PRO A 730 45.83 -2.57 23.13
N GLU A 731 46.81 -3.18 22.45
CA GLU A 731 47.90 -2.51 21.77
C GLU A 731 47.38 -1.62 20.64
N THR A 732 46.39 -2.10 19.87
CA THR A 732 45.74 -1.34 18.80
C THR A 732 44.97 -0.13 19.34
N VAL A 733 44.26 -0.29 20.46
CA VAL A 733 43.54 0.82 21.11
C VAL A 733 44.52 1.91 21.58
N MET A 734 45.65 1.51 22.15
CA MET A 734 46.70 2.44 22.56
C MET A 734 47.32 3.18 21.36
N ALA A 735 47.67 2.45 20.30
CA ALA A 735 48.23 3.02 19.08
C ALA A 735 47.27 4.04 18.43
N LEU A 736 45.98 3.73 18.37
CA LEU A 736 44.95 4.65 17.87
C LEU A 736 44.83 5.91 18.74
N GLY A 737 44.97 5.78 20.06
CA GLY A 737 44.99 6.91 20.98
C GLY A 737 46.19 7.84 20.73
N GLU A 738 47.38 7.28 20.52
CA GLU A 738 48.59 8.05 20.18
C GLU A 738 48.46 8.71 18.80
N TRP A 739 47.93 7.98 17.83
CA TRP A 739 47.67 8.45 16.47
C TRP A 739 46.71 9.66 16.45
N LEU A 740 45.63 9.61 17.23
CA LEU A 740 44.69 10.73 17.41
C LEU A 740 45.33 11.95 18.09
N GLY A 741 46.34 11.74 18.93
CA GLY A 741 47.07 12.81 19.61
C GLY A 741 47.79 13.77 18.65
N GLY A 742 48.15 13.29 17.46
CA GLY A 742 48.80 14.08 16.41
C GLY A 742 47.85 14.80 15.45
N LEU A 743 46.54 14.61 15.58
CA LEU A 743 45.54 15.12 14.63
C LEU A 743 44.74 16.31 15.21
N SER A 744 44.36 17.24 14.33
CA SER A 744 43.38 18.28 14.67
C SER A 744 41.99 17.66 14.82
N ARG A 745 41.30 17.93 15.93
CA ARG A 745 40.00 17.31 16.26
C ARG A 745 38.92 18.38 16.26
N ARG A 746 37.84 18.16 15.51
CA ARG A 746 36.67 19.03 15.49
C ARG A 746 35.38 18.22 15.61
N SER A 747 34.36 18.82 16.20
CA SER A 747 33.00 18.28 16.28
C SER A 747 32.03 19.21 15.57
N LEU A 748 31.03 18.66 14.90
CA LEU A 748 29.98 19.42 14.23
C LEU A 748 28.73 19.39 15.11
N GLY A 749 28.24 20.55 15.54
CA GLY A 749 27.02 20.66 16.33
C GLY A 749 25.76 20.30 15.55
N GLN A 750 24.60 20.41 16.19
CA GLN A 750 23.31 20.08 15.55
C GLN A 750 22.94 21.05 14.42
N GLU A 751 23.34 22.31 14.52
CA GLU A 751 23.20 23.26 13.42
C GLU A 751 24.29 23.06 12.37
N ALA A 752 23.88 22.86 11.12
CA ALA A 752 24.81 22.62 10.03
C ALA A 752 25.72 23.86 9.81
N PRO A 753 27.06 23.70 9.80
CA PRO A 753 27.98 24.81 9.75
C PRO A 753 27.86 25.61 8.45
N SER A 754 28.16 26.90 8.55
CA SER A 754 28.23 27.78 7.38
C SER A 754 29.45 27.47 6.51
N PHE A 755 29.33 27.73 5.22
CA PHE A 755 30.43 27.58 4.26
C PHE A 755 31.70 28.32 4.70
N ALA A 756 31.55 29.53 5.25
CA ALA A 756 32.66 30.35 5.72
C ALA A 756 33.39 29.73 6.91
N ALA A 757 32.66 29.11 7.85
CA ALA A 757 33.24 28.43 9.01
C ALA A 757 34.06 27.21 8.58
N LEU A 758 33.53 26.38 7.67
CA LEU A 758 34.24 25.22 7.13
C LEU A 758 35.49 25.65 6.34
N SER A 759 35.37 26.67 5.48
CA SER A 759 36.49 27.18 4.67
C SER A 759 37.63 27.71 5.55
N GLY A 760 37.30 28.44 6.63
CA GLY A 760 38.29 28.93 7.58
C GLY A 760 39.05 27.81 8.27
N TRP A 761 38.33 26.76 8.69
CA TRP A 761 38.96 25.59 9.30
C TRP A 761 39.85 24.80 8.34
N PHE A 762 39.45 24.63 7.07
CA PHE A 762 40.33 24.01 6.07
C PHE A 762 41.62 24.81 5.83
N ALA A 763 41.54 26.14 5.85
CA ALA A 763 42.73 27.00 5.76
C ALA A 763 43.68 26.82 6.96
N GLU A 764 43.16 26.61 8.17
CA GLU A 764 43.96 26.28 9.36
C GLU A 764 44.68 24.93 9.21
N LEU A 765 43.97 23.90 8.75
CA LEU A 765 44.54 22.58 8.50
C LEU A 765 45.67 22.63 7.47
N GLU A 766 45.47 23.38 6.39
CA GLU A 766 46.46 23.50 5.32
C GLU A 766 47.71 24.27 5.78
N ALA A 767 47.53 25.33 6.57
CA ALA A 767 48.64 26.05 7.19
C ALA A 767 49.44 25.14 8.15
N ALA A 768 48.76 24.29 8.91
CA ALA A 768 49.40 23.31 9.79
C ALA A 768 50.18 22.25 8.99
N ARG A 769 49.63 21.75 7.88
CA ARG A 769 50.31 20.81 6.98
C ARG A 769 51.60 21.41 6.43
N GLN A 770 51.53 22.63 5.88
CA GLN A 770 52.70 23.31 5.29
C GLN A 770 53.80 23.56 6.33
N ALA A 771 53.43 23.91 7.56
CA ALA A 771 54.39 24.08 8.66
C ALA A 771 55.07 22.76 9.06
N THR A 772 54.36 21.64 8.94
CA THR A 772 54.89 20.30 9.23
C THR A 772 55.84 19.82 8.12
N GLU A 773 55.50 20.08 6.85
CA GLU A 773 56.34 19.73 5.68
C GLU A 773 57.63 20.54 5.61
N GLN A 774 57.60 21.82 6.00
CA GLN A 774 58.80 22.68 6.04
C GLN A 774 59.79 22.28 7.14
N ASN A 775 59.36 21.52 8.15
CA ASN A 775 60.20 21.05 9.26
C ASN A 775 60.66 19.58 9.11
N ALA A 776 60.32 18.90 8.00
CA ALA A 776 60.77 17.53 7.74
C ALA A 776 62.25 17.49 7.30
N PRO A 777 63.10 16.63 7.87
CA PRO A 777 64.53 16.57 7.51
C PRO A 777 64.75 16.05 6.07
N SER A 778 65.57 16.74 5.29
CA SER A 778 65.89 16.41 3.89
C SER A 778 66.70 15.10 3.75
N PRO A 779 66.40 14.21 2.78
CA PRO A 779 67.04 12.89 2.66
C PRO A 779 68.37 12.89 1.88
N HIS A 780 69.08 14.02 1.76
CA HIS A 780 70.36 14.08 1.05
C HIS A 780 71.44 14.83 1.83
N GLY A 781 72.31 14.05 2.49
CA GLY A 781 73.52 14.52 3.15
C GLY A 781 74.55 13.40 3.29
N GLY A 782 74.98 12.79 2.18
CA GLY A 782 76.15 11.92 2.15
C GLY A 782 77.43 12.73 2.34
N GLY A 783 78.16 12.48 3.43
CA GLY A 783 79.42 13.16 3.75
C GLY A 783 80.30 12.32 4.68
N ALA A 784 81.26 11.63 4.06
CA ALA A 784 82.22 10.69 4.64
C ALA A 784 82.91 11.14 5.94
N ILE A 785 83.04 10.21 6.91
CA ILE A 785 84.18 10.20 7.84
C ILE A 785 84.83 8.81 7.85
N ARG A 786 86.12 8.84 7.52
CA ARG A 786 87.10 7.75 7.51
C ARG A 786 87.36 7.23 8.91
N ALA A 787 87.59 5.92 8.99
CA ALA A 787 88.00 5.15 10.16
C ALA A 787 89.22 5.71 10.91
N LEU A 788 89.27 5.44 12.22
CA LEU A 788 90.46 4.98 12.95
C LEU A 788 90.02 4.29 14.25
N THR A 789 90.36 2.99 14.37
CA THR A 789 90.39 2.15 15.58
C THR A 789 91.71 2.38 16.36
N PRO A 790 91.93 1.82 17.57
CA PRO A 790 91.13 0.82 18.30
C PRO A 790 90.42 1.31 19.56
#